data_AF-A0AAV8RVJ5-F1
#
_entry.id   AF-A0AAV8RVJ5-F1
#
_cell.length_a   1.000
_cell.length_b   1.000
_cell.length_c   1.000
_cell.angle_alpha   90.00
_cell.angle_beta   90.00
_cell.angle_gamma   90.00
#
_symmetry.space_group_name_H-M   'P 1'
#
loop_
_entity.id
_entity.type
_entity.pdbx_description
1 polymer ?
#
loop_
_entity_poly.entity_id
_entity_poly.type
_entity_poly.pdbx_seq_one_letter_code
_entity_poly.pdbx_strand_id
1 'polypeptide(L)'
;MWRSRKQPPLPPSPAFLLSSFIGVIWNEIDPWPNYVPRDTIGWSACDLLQLASQMATLSGLQPLFSFGVISDVQYADIPDGHSFSGVPRYYRHSMQVLQRAISKWNDHKRLQFLMNFGDIVDGFCPKDKSLITVQKVVKEFDRFNGPTYHMIGNHCLYNLPRSKLISLLKMPSIHDHAYYDFSPSPGYRFIVLDAYDISTIGWPPGHPNVLAAMQILEAKNPNSDKNSPNGMVGLEKRFLKFNGAVGKEQLLWLDDVLQDSTKNEQKVVICCHLPLHPKAASAKALLWNYEEVLNLIHSYKCVKACFAGHDHKGGYTVDSHGIHHRVFEAALECPPESNAYGHIDVYHDRLSLIVGLPSSSLLSLPLRSHLGIESEAVGLRRSERGTLPAPRVDLGFQICRLLIHLGCPAFGYKYCWVFVILKLKDMAKLGFGGRSMLPRKSNESMRMIISTVIGIVLGYLIGISFPTVSITKLHLPSNIVSYIEDRNSGLTTQTLLNHAWDSANRNRNTSTSNTDDTPKIYVPTNPRGAERLPPCIVVPESDFYLRRLWGNPDEDLIVQQKYLVTFTVGYEQKNNIDAAVKKFSENFTILLFHYDGRTTEWDEFEWSKRAIHVSARKQTKWWYAKRFLHPDIVARYEYIFIWDEDLGLEHFDAEEYIKLVKKHGLEISQPGLEPNNGLTWQMTKRRGDREVHKETEERPGWCADPHLPPCAAFVEIMATVFSRDAWRCVWHMIQNDLVHGWGLDFALRKCVEPAHEKIGVVDAQWIVHQVVPSLGNQGQAEKGKAPWEGVRERCRKEWAMFQTRLSDAEKAYYHSMGIPPPNSTVT
;
A
#
# COMPACT_ATOMS: atom_id res chain seq x y z
N MET A 1 -9.10 -47.27 -50.67
CA MET A 1 -8.12 -48.15 -51.35
C MET A 1 -6.77 -47.45 -51.31
N TRP A 2 -5.71 -48.17 -50.86
CA TRP A 2 -4.27 -47.85 -50.94
C TRP A 2 -3.73 -46.68 -50.09
N ARG A 3 -2.97 -46.93 -49.01
CA ARG A 3 -1.60 -47.50 -48.82
C ARG A 3 -0.46 -46.46 -48.93
N SER A 4 0.06 -46.09 -47.75
CA SER A 4 1.48 -46.08 -47.34
C SER A 4 2.58 -45.97 -48.43
N ARG A 5 3.48 -44.99 -48.26
CA ARG A 5 4.94 -45.19 -48.25
C ARG A 5 5.67 -44.08 -47.46
N LYS A 6 6.59 -44.52 -46.59
CA LYS A 6 7.51 -43.75 -45.72
C LYS A 6 8.77 -43.31 -46.48
N GLN A 7 9.36 -42.18 -46.08
CA GLN A 7 10.76 -41.97 -45.58
C GLN A 7 11.10 -40.46 -45.56
N PRO A 8 12.14 -39.99 -44.85
CA PRO A 8 12.44 -40.03 -43.41
C PRO A 8 12.47 -38.60 -42.79
N PRO A 9 12.40 -38.40 -41.45
CA PRO A 9 12.53 -37.07 -40.86
C PRO A 9 14.00 -36.67 -40.59
N LEU A 10 14.30 -35.43 -40.97
CA LEU A 10 15.46 -34.62 -40.58
C LEU A 10 15.36 -34.18 -39.10
N PRO A 11 16.49 -33.84 -38.44
CA PRO A 11 16.60 -33.80 -36.98
C PRO A 11 15.94 -32.55 -36.35
N PRO A 12 15.35 -32.67 -35.14
CA PRO A 12 14.84 -31.53 -34.39
C PRO A 12 15.95 -30.77 -33.64
N SER A 13 15.73 -29.45 -33.52
CA SER A 13 16.57 -28.42 -32.91
C SER A 13 16.51 -28.43 -31.36
N PRO A 14 17.45 -27.75 -30.67
CA PRO A 14 17.86 -28.09 -29.31
C PRO A 14 16.94 -27.48 -28.25
N ALA A 15 15.91 -28.22 -27.87
CA ALA A 15 15.17 -28.02 -26.63
C ALA A 15 14.96 -29.33 -25.85
N PHE A 16 15.73 -30.38 -26.18
CA PHE A 16 15.65 -31.73 -25.59
C PHE A 16 17.01 -32.26 -25.10
N LEU A 17 17.94 -31.37 -24.75
CA LEU A 17 19.25 -31.70 -24.17
C LEU A 17 19.52 -30.92 -22.88
N LEU A 18 18.60 -30.99 -21.90
CA LEU A 18 18.94 -30.60 -20.51
C LEU A 18 18.16 -31.35 -19.42
N SER A 19 17.59 -32.53 -19.73
CA SER A 19 16.91 -33.39 -18.76
C SER A 19 17.41 -34.84 -18.75
N SER A 20 18.58 -35.12 -19.34
CA SER A 20 19.12 -36.49 -19.45
C SER A 20 20.63 -36.57 -19.21
N PHE A 21 21.16 -35.77 -18.27
CA PHE A 21 22.58 -35.82 -17.89
C PHE A 21 22.86 -35.94 -16.38
N ILE A 22 21.85 -36.24 -15.56
CA ILE A 22 22.06 -36.62 -14.15
C ILE A 22 21.21 -37.85 -13.85
N GLY A 23 21.70 -39.00 -14.27
CA GLY A 23 21.07 -40.29 -14.02
C GLY A 23 21.82 -41.34 -14.81
N VAL A 24 22.48 -42.25 -14.09
CA VAL A 24 23.38 -43.33 -14.55
C VAL A 24 24.86 -42.94 -14.53
N ILE A 25 25.66 -43.77 -13.82
CA ILE A 25 27.05 -43.61 -13.32
C ILE A 25 27.04 -42.91 -11.94
N TRP A 26 26.94 -43.57 -10.78
CA TRP A 26 27.66 -44.75 -10.30
C TRP A 26 26.80 -45.61 -9.37
N ASN A 27 26.68 -46.89 -9.70
CA ASN A 27 26.80 -47.96 -8.71
C ASN A 27 28.21 -48.54 -8.89
N GLU A 28 28.79 -48.97 -7.78
CA GLU A 28 30.09 -49.65 -7.60
C GLU A 28 31.28 -48.77 -7.18
N ILE A 29 31.87 -49.22 -6.05
CA ILE A 29 33.18 -48.93 -5.45
C ILE A 29 33.18 -47.92 -4.29
N ASP A 30 33.01 -48.46 -3.07
CA ASP A 30 33.80 -48.09 -1.88
C ASP A 30 35.23 -48.69 -2.01
N PRO A 31 36.30 -48.21 -1.32
CA PRO A 31 36.33 -47.35 -0.13
C PRO A 31 37.29 -46.11 -0.17
N TRP A 32 37.06 -45.18 0.77
CA TRP A 32 37.86 -44.03 1.31
C TRP A 32 39.40 -43.99 1.06
N PRO A 33 40.12 -42.82 1.16
CA PRO A 33 39.77 -41.60 1.93
C PRO A 33 40.17 -40.21 1.34
N ASN A 34 39.74 -39.14 2.06
CA ASN A 34 40.36 -37.81 2.25
C ASN A 34 39.80 -36.56 1.54
N TYR A 35 39.26 -35.67 2.41
CA TYR A 35 39.40 -34.20 2.45
C TYR A 35 38.71 -33.29 1.41
N VAL A 36 37.59 -32.68 1.84
CA VAL A 36 37.24 -31.27 1.57
C VAL A 36 36.50 -30.71 2.82
N PRO A 37 36.82 -29.51 3.34
CA PRO A 37 36.14 -28.94 4.51
C PRO A 37 34.72 -28.47 4.17
N ARG A 38 33.74 -28.76 5.03
CA ARG A 38 32.40 -28.18 5.00
C ARG A 38 32.26 -27.13 6.11
N ASP A 39 32.41 -25.86 5.76
CA ASP A 39 31.62 -24.81 6.38
C ASP A 39 30.26 -24.82 5.68
N THR A 40 29.27 -25.50 6.26
CA THR A 40 27.88 -25.40 5.81
C THR A 40 27.11 -24.57 6.82
N ILE A 41 26.86 -23.31 6.47
CA ILE A 41 25.88 -22.45 7.14
C ILE A 41 24.51 -23.13 6.96
N GLY A 42 24.03 -23.78 8.02
CA GLY A 42 22.66 -24.27 8.08
C GLY A 42 21.74 -23.09 8.37
N TRP A 43 21.10 -22.55 7.35
CA TRP A 43 20.03 -21.55 7.52
C TRP A 43 18.86 -22.22 8.26
N SER A 44 18.37 -21.63 9.34
CA SER A 44 17.13 -22.09 9.97
C SER A 44 15.93 -21.72 9.08
N ALA A 45 14.80 -22.40 9.25
CA ALA A 45 13.56 -22.05 8.56
C ALA A 45 13.11 -20.60 8.84
N CYS A 46 13.46 -20.05 10.02
CA CYS A 46 13.23 -18.65 10.37
C CYS A 46 14.13 -17.70 9.57
N ASP A 47 15.39 -18.04 9.35
CA ASP A 47 16.32 -17.19 8.57
C ASP A 47 15.90 -17.14 7.10
N LEU A 48 15.42 -18.26 6.55
CA LEU A 48 14.83 -18.32 5.21
C LEU A 48 13.51 -17.52 5.12
N LEU A 49 12.68 -17.55 6.16
CA LEU A 49 11.43 -16.76 6.23
C LEU A 49 11.70 -15.26 6.38
N GLN A 50 12.75 -14.88 7.11
CA GLN A 50 13.13 -13.49 7.32
C GLN A 50 13.80 -12.91 6.06
N LEU A 51 14.63 -13.69 5.37
CA LEU A 51 15.13 -13.34 4.04
C LEU A 51 14.01 -13.29 3.00
N ALA A 52 13.05 -14.22 3.03
CA ALA A 52 11.88 -14.19 2.16
C ALA A 52 10.97 -12.99 2.44
N SER A 53 10.81 -12.58 3.70
CA SER A 53 10.05 -11.39 4.11
C SER A 53 10.76 -10.09 3.72
N GLN A 54 12.09 -10.02 3.88
CA GLN A 54 12.91 -8.90 3.39
C GLN A 54 12.95 -8.82 1.87
N MET A 55 13.03 -9.96 1.17
CA MET A 55 12.90 -10.02 -0.29
C MET A 55 11.48 -9.67 -0.75
N ALA A 56 10.44 -10.07 -0.02
CA ALA A 56 9.05 -9.69 -0.31
C ALA A 56 8.81 -8.18 -0.14
N THR A 57 9.38 -7.57 0.91
CA THR A 57 9.30 -6.12 1.14
C THR A 57 10.12 -5.32 0.11
N LEU A 58 11.30 -5.82 -0.31
CA LEU A 58 12.06 -5.25 -1.42
C LEU A 58 11.36 -5.44 -2.78
N SER A 59 10.68 -6.56 -3.01
CA SER A 59 9.88 -6.81 -4.23
C SER A 59 8.58 -6.00 -4.31
N GLY A 60 8.09 -5.49 -3.17
CA GLY A 60 6.92 -4.59 -3.12
C GLY A 60 7.23 -3.14 -3.53
N LEU A 61 8.52 -2.78 -3.58
CA LEU A 61 9.01 -1.45 -3.96
C LEU A 61 9.36 -1.32 -5.44
N GLN A 62 9.60 -2.43 -6.15
CA GLN A 62 9.86 -2.43 -7.59
C GLN A 62 8.62 -2.90 -8.36
N PRO A 63 8.30 -2.29 -9.51
CA PRO A 63 7.25 -2.81 -10.37
C PRO A 63 7.63 -4.19 -10.90
N LEU A 64 6.64 -5.10 -10.97
CA LEU A 64 6.72 -6.37 -11.68
C LEU A 64 7.08 -6.16 -13.14
N PHE A 65 6.42 -5.19 -13.76
CA PHE A 65 6.71 -4.68 -15.10
C PHE A 65 6.09 -3.29 -15.24
N SER A 66 6.54 -2.56 -16.26
CA SER A 66 6.00 -1.25 -16.62
C SER A 66 5.70 -1.20 -18.10
N PHE A 67 4.70 -0.42 -18.50
CA PHE A 67 4.33 -0.26 -19.91
C PHE A 67 3.81 1.15 -20.20
N GLY A 68 4.00 1.61 -21.44
CA GLY A 68 3.61 2.95 -21.87
C GLY A 68 2.17 2.97 -22.37
N VAL A 69 1.49 4.10 -22.21
CA VAL A 69 0.09 4.27 -22.63
C VAL A 69 -0.09 5.58 -23.38
N ILE A 70 -0.81 5.52 -24.51
CA ILE A 70 -1.25 6.67 -25.30
C ILE A 70 -2.57 6.34 -26.00
N SER A 71 -3.41 7.34 -26.22
CA SER A 71 -4.69 7.21 -26.91
C SER A 71 -4.91 8.33 -27.92
N ASP A 72 -5.68 8.03 -28.97
CA ASP A 72 -6.25 9.02 -29.88
C ASP A 72 -5.22 10.01 -30.43
N VAL A 73 -4.16 9.49 -31.06
CA VAL A 73 -3.16 10.31 -31.76
C VAL A 73 -3.81 11.09 -32.89
N GLN A 74 -4.68 10.45 -33.66
CA GLN A 74 -5.47 11.03 -34.75
C GLN A 74 -4.65 12.01 -35.61
N TYR A 75 -3.48 11.58 -36.07
CA TYR A 75 -2.63 12.43 -36.90
C TYR A 75 -3.30 12.68 -38.26
N ALA A 76 -3.24 13.92 -38.73
CA ALA A 76 -3.52 14.28 -40.12
C ALA A 76 -2.69 15.50 -40.51
N ASP A 77 -2.24 15.53 -41.76
CA ASP A 77 -1.45 16.66 -42.29
C ASP A 77 -2.35 17.80 -42.78
N ILE A 78 -3.16 18.33 -41.86
CA ILE A 78 -4.11 19.42 -42.09
C ILE A 78 -3.92 20.50 -41.01
N PRO A 79 -4.38 21.75 -41.23
CA PRO A 79 -4.40 22.77 -40.19
C PRO A 79 -5.21 22.32 -38.97
N ASP A 80 -4.88 22.88 -37.80
CA ASP A 80 -5.62 22.63 -36.57
C ASP A 80 -7.10 23.00 -36.74
N GLY A 81 -7.96 22.26 -36.04
CA GLY A 81 -9.40 22.40 -36.15
C GLY A 81 -10.08 22.32 -34.80
N HIS A 82 -11.38 22.04 -34.84
CA HIS A 82 -12.19 21.88 -33.64
C HIS A 82 -13.11 20.67 -33.79
N SER A 83 -13.42 20.04 -32.65
CA SER A 83 -14.51 19.07 -32.58
C SER A 83 -15.86 19.74 -32.86
N PHE A 84 -16.91 18.94 -33.07
CA PHE A 84 -18.27 19.46 -33.24
C PHE A 84 -18.73 20.36 -32.08
N SER A 85 -18.25 20.09 -30.86
CA SER A 85 -18.54 20.90 -29.67
C SER A 85 -17.54 22.04 -29.42
N GLY A 86 -16.66 22.34 -30.37
CA GLY A 86 -15.72 23.45 -30.29
C GLY A 86 -14.44 23.17 -29.50
N VAL A 87 -14.08 21.90 -29.26
CA VAL A 87 -12.82 21.56 -28.57
C VAL A 87 -11.67 21.59 -29.56
N PRO A 88 -10.56 22.32 -29.31
CA PRO A 88 -9.42 22.37 -30.23
C PRO A 88 -8.81 21.00 -30.55
N ARG A 89 -8.42 20.79 -31.81
CA ARG A 89 -7.80 19.55 -32.32
C ARG A 89 -6.52 19.88 -33.07
N TYR A 90 -5.39 19.37 -32.58
CA TYR A 90 -4.05 19.70 -33.06
C TYR A 90 -3.47 18.58 -33.94
N TYR A 91 -4.01 18.42 -35.15
CA TYR A 91 -3.77 17.25 -36.01
C TYR A 91 -2.31 16.98 -36.35
N ARG A 92 -1.52 18.02 -36.61
CA ARG A 92 -0.07 17.85 -36.87
C ARG A 92 0.72 17.69 -35.58
N HIS A 93 0.33 18.42 -34.54
CA HIS A 93 1.01 18.40 -33.26
C HIS A 93 0.91 17.03 -32.58
N SER A 94 -0.17 16.29 -32.78
CA SER A 94 -0.34 14.97 -32.16
C SER A 94 0.76 13.97 -32.52
N MET A 95 1.37 14.08 -33.72
CA MET A 95 2.57 13.33 -34.08
C MET A 95 3.76 13.70 -33.19
N GLN A 96 3.90 14.98 -32.83
CA GLN A 96 4.95 15.44 -31.92
C GLN A 96 4.71 14.90 -30.50
N VAL A 97 3.46 14.80 -30.06
CA VAL A 97 3.10 14.16 -28.78
C VAL A 97 3.57 12.70 -28.77
N LEU A 98 3.28 11.95 -29.84
CA LEU A 98 3.75 10.58 -30.01
C LEU A 98 5.29 10.48 -30.01
N GLN A 99 5.97 11.34 -30.77
CA GLN A 99 7.43 11.39 -30.82
C GLN A 99 8.06 11.65 -29.44
N ARG A 100 7.50 12.58 -28.67
CA ARG A 100 7.94 12.86 -27.29
C ARG A 100 7.71 11.65 -26.39
N ALA A 101 6.57 10.98 -26.53
CA ALA A 101 6.25 9.77 -25.78
C ALA A 101 7.27 8.65 -26.04
N ILE A 102 7.53 8.34 -27.32
CA ILE A 102 8.49 7.31 -27.75
C ILE A 102 9.89 7.62 -27.24
N SER A 103 10.36 8.86 -27.38
CA SER A 103 11.67 9.27 -26.85
C SER A 103 11.75 9.02 -25.35
N LYS A 104 10.76 9.49 -24.59
CA LYS A 104 10.74 9.38 -23.13
C LYS A 104 10.66 7.93 -22.66
N TRP A 105 9.89 7.09 -23.34
CA TRP A 105 9.78 5.67 -23.03
C TRP A 105 11.06 4.89 -23.33
N ASN A 106 11.74 5.21 -24.44
CA ASN A 106 13.05 4.64 -24.76
C ASN A 106 14.12 5.06 -23.74
N ASP A 107 14.10 6.32 -23.29
CA ASP A 107 15.02 6.84 -22.27
C ASP A 107 14.79 6.20 -20.89
N HIS A 108 13.56 5.78 -20.59
CA HIS A 108 13.21 5.13 -19.33
C HIS A 108 13.82 3.72 -19.20
N LYS A 109 14.16 3.03 -20.30
CA LYS A 109 14.85 1.72 -20.37
C LYS A 109 14.19 0.52 -19.66
N ARG A 110 13.07 0.70 -18.96
CA ARG A 110 12.38 -0.36 -18.18
C ARG A 110 10.98 -0.73 -18.67
N LEU A 111 10.45 -0.02 -19.67
CA LEU A 111 9.14 -0.36 -20.22
C LEU A 111 9.26 -1.63 -21.06
N GLN A 112 8.42 -2.62 -20.76
CA GLN A 112 8.41 -3.90 -21.49
C GLN A 112 7.60 -3.82 -22.78
N PHE A 113 6.57 -2.98 -22.82
CA PHE A 113 5.71 -2.82 -24.00
C PHE A 113 5.00 -1.47 -24.00
N LEU A 114 4.33 -1.15 -25.11
CA LEU A 114 3.40 -0.02 -25.24
C LEU A 114 1.99 -0.51 -25.53
N MET A 115 1.00 0.20 -25.00
CA MET A 115 -0.41 0.08 -25.36
C MET A 115 -0.87 1.35 -26.06
N ASN A 116 -1.30 1.22 -27.31
CA ASN A 116 -1.97 2.27 -28.06
C ASN A 116 -3.48 1.99 -28.10
N PHE A 117 -4.26 2.94 -27.57
CA PHE A 117 -5.71 2.81 -27.42
C PHE A 117 -6.54 3.14 -28.66
N GLY A 118 -5.91 3.20 -29.83
CA GLY A 118 -6.60 3.31 -31.12
C GLY A 118 -6.56 4.71 -31.70
N ASP A 119 -7.29 4.91 -32.79
CA ASP A 119 -7.43 6.21 -33.46
C ASP A 119 -6.09 6.88 -33.78
N ILE A 120 -5.27 6.20 -34.59
CA ILE A 120 -3.92 6.66 -34.94
C ILE A 120 -3.87 7.76 -36.00
N VAL A 121 -4.86 7.80 -36.89
CA VAL A 121 -4.95 8.74 -38.02
C VAL A 121 -6.38 9.26 -38.07
N ASP A 122 -6.54 10.56 -38.22
CA ASP A 122 -7.86 11.19 -38.19
C ASP A 122 -8.70 10.85 -39.44
N GLY A 123 -10.03 10.84 -39.30
CA GLY A 123 -10.98 10.62 -40.39
C GLY A 123 -10.90 11.68 -41.49
N PHE A 124 -10.42 12.89 -41.20
CA PHE A 124 -10.17 13.96 -42.17
C PHE A 124 -8.88 13.77 -42.99
N CYS A 125 -8.08 12.74 -42.72
CA CYS A 125 -7.01 12.37 -43.63
C CYS A 125 -7.59 12.08 -45.03
N PRO A 126 -7.04 12.70 -46.11
CA PRO A 126 -7.44 12.39 -47.47
C PRO A 126 -7.34 10.88 -47.74
N LYS A 127 -8.38 10.30 -48.36
CA LYS A 127 -8.52 8.84 -48.48
C LYS A 127 -7.44 8.19 -49.35
N ASP A 128 -6.96 8.92 -50.36
CA ASP A 128 -5.82 8.56 -51.19
C ASP A 128 -4.49 8.53 -50.40
N LYS A 129 -4.40 9.27 -49.29
CA LYS A 129 -3.22 9.32 -48.41
C LYS A 129 -3.31 8.43 -47.18
N SER A 130 -4.48 7.89 -46.85
CA SER A 130 -4.72 7.11 -45.62
C SER A 130 -3.69 6.00 -45.38
N LEU A 131 -3.33 5.23 -46.41
CA LEU A 131 -2.33 4.15 -46.28
C LEU A 131 -0.94 4.68 -45.86
N ILE A 132 -0.45 5.71 -46.56
CA ILE A 132 0.86 6.30 -46.32
C ILE A 132 0.88 6.99 -44.95
N THR A 133 -0.20 7.68 -44.58
CA THR A 133 -0.32 8.33 -43.27
C THR A 133 -0.35 7.31 -42.13
N VAL A 134 -1.09 6.22 -42.27
CA VAL A 134 -1.08 5.12 -41.28
C VAL A 134 0.31 4.52 -41.17
N GLN A 135 0.97 4.19 -42.28
CA GLN A 135 2.35 3.68 -42.27
C GLN A 135 3.32 4.64 -41.60
N LYS A 136 3.14 5.96 -41.80
CA LYS A 136 3.95 6.99 -41.15
C LYS A 136 3.79 6.96 -39.63
N VAL A 137 2.56 6.89 -39.12
CA VAL A 137 2.30 6.82 -37.66
C VAL A 137 2.79 5.50 -37.08
N VAL A 138 2.54 4.37 -37.76
CA VAL A 138 3.04 3.05 -37.34
C VAL A 138 4.56 3.02 -37.29
N LYS A 139 5.25 3.63 -38.26
CA LYS A 139 6.71 3.74 -38.25
C LYS A 139 7.23 4.52 -37.05
N GLU A 140 6.46 5.47 -36.53
CA GLU A 140 6.82 6.19 -35.30
C GLU A 140 6.65 5.29 -34.06
N PHE A 141 5.58 4.50 -33.98
CA PHE A 141 5.44 3.48 -32.93
C PHE A 141 6.55 2.42 -32.99
N ASP A 142 6.96 2.00 -34.19
CA ASP A 142 8.05 1.03 -34.42
C ASP A 142 9.43 1.53 -33.93
N ARG A 143 9.57 2.82 -33.57
CA ARG A 143 10.80 3.34 -32.96
C ARG A 143 10.92 3.01 -31.47
N PHE A 144 9.88 2.49 -30.82
CA PHE A 144 9.96 2.03 -29.44
C PHE A 144 10.80 0.76 -29.33
N ASN A 145 11.63 0.68 -28.29
CA ASN A 145 12.51 -0.46 -28.02
C ASN A 145 11.75 -1.61 -27.33
N GLY A 146 10.69 -2.12 -27.97
CA GLY A 146 9.87 -3.23 -27.47
C GLY A 146 8.60 -3.45 -28.29
N PRO A 147 7.76 -4.43 -27.93
CA PRO A 147 6.48 -4.65 -28.58
C PRO A 147 5.50 -3.49 -28.33
N THR A 148 4.77 -3.12 -29.38
CA THR A 148 3.62 -2.20 -29.29
C THR A 148 2.35 -2.97 -29.59
N TYR A 149 1.41 -2.94 -28.64
CA TYR A 149 0.10 -3.53 -28.79
C TYR A 149 -0.90 -2.44 -29.17
N HIS A 150 -1.65 -2.74 -30.23
CA HIS A 150 -2.58 -1.82 -30.86
C HIS A 150 -4.01 -2.31 -30.72
N MET A 151 -4.95 -1.38 -30.63
CA MET A 151 -6.36 -1.63 -30.87
C MET A 151 -6.88 -0.74 -32.00
N ILE A 152 -8.02 -1.12 -32.57
CA ILE A 152 -8.68 -0.36 -33.63
C ILE A 152 -9.69 0.59 -32.98
N GLY A 153 -9.62 1.87 -33.37
CA GLY A 153 -10.67 2.86 -33.09
C GLY A 153 -11.49 3.19 -34.34
N ASN A 154 -12.53 4.01 -34.20
CA ASN A 154 -13.38 4.39 -35.34
C ASN A 154 -12.63 5.16 -36.42
N HIS A 155 -11.70 6.06 -36.07
CA HIS A 155 -10.91 6.81 -37.06
C HIS A 155 -9.94 5.91 -37.83
N CYS A 156 -9.47 4.81 -37.23
CA CYS A 156 -8.73 3.79 -37.98
C CYS A 156 -9.59 3.21 -39.11
N LEU A 157 -10.83 2.83 -38.80
CA LEU A 157 -11.78 2.22 -39.75
C LEU A 157 -12.34 3.20 -40.77
N TYR A 158 -12.30 4.51 -40.50
CA TYR A 158 -12.59 5.53 -41.51
C TYR A 158 -11.51 5.61 -42.60
N ASN A 159 -10.31 5.15 -42.31
CA ASN A 159 -9.14 5.33 -43.16
C ASN A 159 -8.81 4.07 -43.96
N LEU A 160 -8.78 2.91 -43.31
CA LEU A 160 -8.39 1.66 -43.94
C LEU A 160 -9.36 0.53 -43.56
N PRO A 161 -9.54 -0.47 -44.44
CA PRO A 161 -10.30 -1.67 -44.10
C PRO A 161 -9.61 -2.45 -42.97
N ARG A 162 -10.43 -3.12 -42.16
CA ARG A 162 -10.00 -3.88 -40.96
C ARG A 162 -8.83 -4.84 -41.23
N SER A 163 -8.92 -5.64 -42.30
CA SER A 163 -7.86 -6.61 -42.66
C SER A 163 -6.50 -5.95 -42.92
N LYS A 164 -6.47 -4.76 -43.53
CA LYS A 164 -5.22 -4.00 -43.73
C LYS A 164 -4.69 -3.46 -42.42
N LEU A 165 -5.55 -2.98 -41.52
CA LEU A 165 -5.15 -2.45 -40.22
C LEU A 165 -4.54 -3.53 -39.34
N ILE A 166 -5.15 -4.72 -39.27
CA ILE A 166 -4.63 -5.87 -38.50
C ILE A 166 -3.20 -6.20 -38.92
N SER A 167 -2.95 -6.25 -40.23
CA SER A 167 -1.62 -6.49 -40.78
C SER A 167 -0.63 -5.37 -40.48
N LEU A 168 -1.00 -4.11 -40.75
CA LEU A 168 -0.12 -2.95 -40.54
C LEU A 168 0.22 -2.72 -39.07
N LEU A 169 -0.73 -2.98 -38.18
CA LEU A 169 -0.59 -2.84 -36.73
C LEU A 169 0.00 -4.10 -36.06
N LYS A 170 0.36 -5.13 -36.84
CA LYS A 170 0.99 -6.36 -36.36
C LYS A 170 0.22 -7.00 -35.17
N MET A 171 -1.11 -6.97 -35.24
CA MET A 171 -1.95 -7.49 -34.15
C MET A 171 -1.79 -9.01 -34.04
N PRO A 172 -1.56 -9.57 -32.83
CA PRO A 172 -1.27 -10.99 -32.63
C PRO A 172 -2.55 -11.85 -32.65
N SER A 173 -3.35 -11.70 -33.70
CA SER A 173 -4.66 -12.35 -33.81
C SER A 173 -4.62 -13.73 -34.46
N ILE A 174 -5.56 -14.57 -34.05
CA ILE A 174 -5.94 -15.81 -34.71
C ILE A 174 -7.15 -15.49 -35.61
N HIS A 175 -7.12 -15.89 -36.89
CA HIS A 175 -8.23 -15.75 -37.86
C HIS A 175 -8.66 -14.31 -38.25
N ASP A 176 -7.72 -13.37 -38.36
CA ASP A 176 -7.99 -11.99 -38.82
C ASP A 176 -9.00 -11.21 -37.92
N HIS A 177 -9.04 -11.52 -36.63
CA HIS A 177 -9.77 -10.74 -35.65
C HIS A 177 -8.94 -9.53 -35.15
N ALA A 178 -9.59 -8.49 -34.63
CA ALA A 178 -8.89 -7.36 -34.01
C ALA A 178 -8.87 -7.41 -32.47
N TYR A 179 -9.31 -8.54 -31.89
CA TYR A 179 -9.24 -8.84 -30.47
C TYR A 179 -8.24 -9.98 -30.21
N TYR A 180 -7.57 -9.95 -29.07
CA TYR A 180 -6.52 -10.89 -28.68
C TYR A 180 -6.18 -10.74 -27.18
N ASP A 181 -5.47 -11.70 -26.61
CA ASP A 181 -4.92 -11.61 -25.25
C ASP A 181 -3.41 -11.91 -25.24
N PHE A 182 -2.71 -11.44 -24.20
CA PHE A 182 -1.30 -11.75 -23.97
C PHE A 182 -0.94 -11.64 -22.49
N SER A 183 0.18 -12.26 -22.10
CA SER A 183 0.69 -12.22 -20.73
C SER A 183 2.10 -11.61 -20.71
N PRO A 184 2.28 -10.36 -20.23
CA PRO A 184 3.59 -9.73 -20.17
C PRO A 184 4.46 -10.26 -19.01
N SER A 185 3.82 -10.82 -17.98
CA SER A 185 4.47 -11.34 -16.78
C SER A 185 3.60 -12.44 -16.16
N PRO A 186 4.20 -13.44 -15.49
CA PRO A 186 3.46 -14.39 -14.68
C PRO A 186 2.46 -13.69 -13.75
N GLY A 187 1.25 -14.24 -13.66
CA GLY A 187 0.18 -13.69 -12.83
C GLY A 187 -0.59 -12.49 -13.41
N TYR A 188 -0.27 -12.02 -14.62
CA TYR A 188 -1.04 -10.98 -15.32
C TYR A 188 -1.45 -11.41 -16.72
N ARG A 189 -2.64 -11.00 -17.14
CA ARG A 189 -3.12 -11.14 -18.52
C ARG A 189 -3.76 -9.83 -18.99
N PHE A 190 -3.44 -9.42 -20.21
CA PHE A 190 -4.06 -8.30 -20.89
C PHE A 190 -4.98 -8.85 -21.98
N ILE A 191 -6.19 -8.31 -22.05
CA ILE A 191 -7.19 -8.66 -23.05
C ILE A 191 -7.52 -7.41 -23.84
N VAL A 192 -7.36 -7.45 -25.16
CA VAL A 192 -7.70 -6.37 -26.08
C VAL A 192 -8.99 -6.72 -26.80
N LEU A 193 -10.01 -5.88 -26.63
CA LEU A 193 -11.31 -6.03 -27.27
C LEU A 193 -11.38 -5.23 -28.57
N ASP A 194 -12.08 -5.79 -29.56
CA ASP A 194 -12.51 -5.10 -30.76
C ASP A 194 -13.90 -4.51 -30.54
N ALA A 195 -13.92 -3.24 -30.14
CA ALA A 195 -15.13 -2.47 -29.85
C ALA A 195 -16.02 -2.22 -31.09
N TYR A 196 -15.51 -2.56 -32.29
CA TYR A 196 -16.16 -2.34 -33.58
C TYR A 196 -16.52 -3.64 -34.29
N ASP A 197 -16.50 -4.76 -33.57
CA ASP A 197 -16.90 -6.07 -34.08
C ASP A 197 -18.33 -6.02 -34.65
N ILE A 198 -19.29 -5.50 -33.88
CA ILE A 198 -20.61 -5.11 -34.37
C ILE A 198 -20.61 -3.59 -34.56
N SER A 199 -20.37 -3.14 -35.79
CA SER A 199 -20.43 -1.71 -36.14
C SER A 199 -20.77 -1.49 -37.61
N THR A 200 -21.20 -0.28 -37.93
CA THR A 200 -21.51 0.12 -39.32
C THR A 200 -20.26 0.50 -40.13
N ILE A 201 -19.07 0.35 -39.54
CA ILE A 201 -17.79 0.80 -40.10
C ILE A 201 -16.75 -0.33 -40.07
N GLY A 202 -15.77 -0.28 -40.95
CA GLY A 202 -14.62 -1.20 -40.96
C GLY A 202 -14.84 -2.57 -41.62
N TRP A 203 -16.08 -3.02 -41.74
CA TRP A 203 -16.45 -4.24 -42.46
C TRP A 203 -16.89 -3.94 -43.91
N PRO A 204 -16.73 -4.89 -44.85
CA PRO A 204 -17.26 -4.76 -46.20
C PRO A 204 -18.79 -4.60 -46.24
N PRO A 205 -19.35 -3.90 -47.25
CA PRO A 205 -20.79 -3.86 -47.47
C PRO A 205 -21.40 -5.27 -47.55
N GLY A 206 -22.54 -5.47 -46.89
CA GLY A 206 -23.24 -6.77 -46.85
C GLY A 206 -22.71 -7.77 -45.82
N HIS A 207 -21.65 -7.45 -45.07
CA HIS A 207 -21.16 -8.31 -43.99
C HIS A 207 -22.23 -8.45 -42.88
N PRO A 208 -22.43 -9.65 -42.29
CA PRO A 208 -23.44 -9.88 -41.26
C PRO A 208 -23.38 -8.89 -40.10
N ASN A 209 -22.18 -8.57 -39.62
CA ASN A 209 -21.98 -7.62 -38.51
C ASN A 209 -22.42 -6.18 -38.88
N VAL A 210 -22.27 -5.78 -40.15
CA VAL A 210 -22.75 -4.47 -40.63
C VAL A 210 -24.26 -4.44 -40.64
N LEU A 211 -24.89 -5.51 -41.15
CA LEU A 211 -26.35 -5.62 -41.20
C LEU A 211 -26.95 -5.61 -39.79
N ALA A 212 -26.36 -6.35 -38.86
CA ALA A 212 -26.76 -6.35 -37.45
C ALA A 212 -26.58 -4.95 -36.81
N ALA A 213 -25.44 -4.29 -37.06
CA ALA A 213 -25.18 -2.95 -36.55
C ALA A 213 -26.15 -1.90 -37.12
N MET A 214 -26.50 -2.00 -38.40
CA MET A 214 -27.49 -1.12 -39.04
C MET A 214 -28.86 -1.29 -38.39
N GLN A 215 -29.31 -2.53 -38.17
CA GLN A 215 -30.58 -2.81 -37.48
C GLN A 215 -30.63 -2.20 -36.08
N ILE A 216 -29.56 -2.35 -35.30
CA ILE A 216 -29.45 -1.76 -33.96
C ILE A 216 -29.53 -0.23 -34.05
N LEU A 217 -28.75 0.37 -34.94
CA LEU A 217 -28.63 1.83 -35.06
C LEU A 217 -29.91 2.48 -35.60
N GLU A 218 -30.61 1.82 -36.52
CA GLU A 218 -31.92 2.24 -37.02
C GLU A 218 -32.99 2.17 -35.94
N ALA A 219 -33.00 1.11 -35.12
CA ALA A 219 -33.94 0.96 -34.03
C ALA A 219 -33.69 1.93 -32.86
N LYS A 220 -32.42 2.25 -32.58
CA LYS A 220 -32.01 2.99 -31.38
C LYS A 220 -31.74 4.47 -31.61
N ASN A 221 -31.31 4.87 -32.80
CA ASN A 221 -31.04 6.26 -33.13
C ASN A 221 -32.04 6.79 -34.16
N PRO A 222 -33.00 7.66 -33.75
CA PRO A 222 -34.05 8.14 -34.65
C PRO A 222 -33.55 9.17 -35.67
N ASN A 223 -32.33 9.69 -35.52
CA ASN A 223 -31.80 10.73 -36.39
C ASN A 223 -31.46 10.20 -37.79
N SER A 224 -31.54 11.07 -38.80
CA SER A 224 -31.08 10.76 -40.16
C SER A 224 -29.54 10.69 -40.21
N ASP A 225 -28.86 11.67 -39.62
CA ASP A 225 -27.44 11.58 -39.31
C ASP A 225 -27.24 10.70 -38.06
N LYS A 226 -26.75 9.49 -38.28
CA LYS A 226 -26.50 8.52 -37.22
C LYS A 226 -25.32 8.89 -36.30
N ASN A 227 -24.56 9.96 -36.58
CA ASN A 227 -23.61 10.53 -35.62
C ASN A 227 -24.25 11.53 -34.65
N SER A 228 -25.48 11.98 -34.92
CA SER A 228 -26.17 12.96 -34.10
C SER A 228 -26.82 12.31 -32.87
N PRO A 229 -26.55 12.81 -31.65
CA PRO A 229 -27.25 12.41 -30.44
C PRO A 229 -28.48 13.27 -30.15
N ASN A 230 -28.89 14.16 -31.07
CA ASN A 230 -29.99 15.10 -30.82
C ASN A 230 -31.29 14.36 -30.52
N GLY A 231 -32.03 14.84 -29.52
CA GLY A 231 -33.27 14.21 -29.04
C GLY A 231 -33.09 12.91 -28.25
N MET A 232 -31.89 12.33 -28.19
CA MET A 232 -31.61 11.14 -27.40
C MET A 232 -31.35 11.50 -25.93
N VAL A 233 -31.76 10.64 -24.99
CA VAL A 233 -31.71 10.92 -23.55
C VAL A 233 -30.83 9.90 -22.81
N GLY A 234 -30.12 10.36 -21.79
CA GLY A 234 -29.33 9.49 -20.91
C GLY A 234 -28.29 8.67 -21.66
N LEU A 235 -28.21 7.38 -21.32
CA LEU A 235 -27.23 6.43 -21.85
C LEU A 235 -27.56 5.96 -23.27
N GLU A 236 -28.79 6.16 -23.78
CA GLU A 236 -29.12 5.83 -25.17
C GLU A 236 -28.31 6.69 -26.16
N LYS A 237 -27.77 7.83 -25.73
CA LYS A 237 -26.83 8.66 -26.50
C LYS A 237 -25.59 7.90 -27.01
N ARG A 238 -25.33 6.68 -26.54
CA ARG A 238 -24.25 5.82 -27.01
C ARG A 238 -24.48 5.22 -28.40
N PHE A 239 -25.72 5.14 -28.87
CA PHE A 239 -26.06 4.55 -30.18
C PHE A 239 -25.76 5.54 -31.32
N LEU A 240 -24.48 5.80 -31.53
CA LEU A 240 -23.96 6.68 -32.56
C LEU A 240 -23.10 5.87 -33.53
N LYS A 241 -23.08 6.28 -34.81
CA LYS A 241 -22.38 5.59 -35.89
C LYS A 241 -20.87 5.44 -35.64
N PHE A 242 -20.29 6.36 -34.87
CA PHE A 242 -18.87 6.33 -34.49
C PHE A 242 -18.55 5.38 -33.31
N ASN A 243 -19.56 4.71 -32.76
CA ASN A 243 -19.41 3.66 -31.74
C ASN A 243 -19.69 2.27 -32.35
N GLY A 244 -19.65 1.24 -31.51
CA GLY A 244 -19.94 -0.14 -31.87
C GLY A 244 -20.25 -1.00 -30.66
N ALA A 245 -20.34 -2.30 -30.88
CA ALA A 245 -20.57 -3.34 -29.88
C ALA A 245 -19.55 -4.48 -30.02
N VAL A 246 -19.35 -5.21 -28.93
CA VAL A 246 -18.64 -6.49 -28.93
C VAL A 246 -19.61 -7.59 -29.38
N GLY A 247 -19.24 -8.38 -30.38
CA GLY A 247 -20.11 -9.43 -30.92
C GLY A 247 -20.17 -10.68 -30.04
N LYS A 248 -21.16 -11.54 -30.32
CA LYS A 248 -21.40 -12.75 -29.54
C LYS A 248 -20.21 -13.72 -29.54
N GLU A 249 -19.55 -13.90 -30.68
CA GLU A 249 -18.37 -14.76 -30.77
C GLU A 249 -17.22 -14.23 -29.90
N GLN A 250 -17.01 -12.91 -29.92
CA GLN A 250 -16.01 -12.27 -29.07
C GLN A 250 -16.37 -12.32 -27.58
N LEU A 251 -17.65 -12.24 -27.21
CA LEU A 251 -18.08 -12.45 -25.82
C LEU A 251 -17.85 -13.88 -25.34
N LEU A 252 -18.09 -14.89 -26.17
CA LEU A 252 -17.80 -16.29 -25.84
C LEU A 252 -16.30 -16.50 -25.68
N TRP A 253 -15.49 -15.94 -26.59
CA TRP A 253 -14.04 -15.96 -26.46
C TRP A 253 -13.56 -15.25 -25.18
N LEU A 254 -14.13 -14.09 -24.84
CA LEU A 254 -13.81 -13.36 -23.62
C LEU A 254 -14.13 -14.21 -22.37
N ASP A 255 -15.27 -14.88 -22.35
CA ASP A 255 -15.66 -15.80 -21.27
C ASP A 255 -14.63 -16.91 -21.09
N ASP A 256 -14.21 -17.57 -22.17
CA ASP A 256 -13.20 -18.63 -22.16
C ASP A 256 -11.85 -18.12 -21.60
N VAL A 257 -11.39 -16.95 -22.04
CA VAL A 257 -10.12 -16.35 -21.59
C VAL A 257 -10.20 -15.95 -20.12
N LEU A 258 -11.33 -15.42 -19.63
CA LEU A 258 -11.52 -15.07 -18.22
C LEU A 258 -11.62 -16.32 -17.34
N GLN A 259 -12.25 -17.39 -17.84
CA GLN A 259 -12.29 -18.68 -17.16
C GLN A 259 -10.89 -19.28 -17.02
N ASP A 260 -10.10 -19.26 -18.10
CA ASP A 260 -8.69 -19.71 -18.08
C ASP A 260 -7.83 -18.84 -17.15
N SER A 261 -8.00 -17.52 -17.20
CA SER A 261 -7.30 -16.59 -16.29
C SER A 261 -7.60 -16.87 -14.83
N THR A 262 -8.84 -17.21 -14.52
CA THR A 262 -9.27 -17.57 -13.17
C THR A 262 -8.62 -18.88 -12.71
N LYS A 263 -8.58 -19.91 -13.58
CA LYS A 263 -7.91 -21.19 -13.28
C LYS A 263 -6.42 -21.01 -13.03
N ASN A 264 -5.79 -20.07 -13.72
CA ASN A 264 -4.36 -19.78 -13.61
C ASN A 264 -4.03 -18.65 -12.61
N GLU A 265 -5.00 -18.22 -11.79
CA GLU A 265 -4.83 -17.18 -10.76
C GLU A 265 -4.25 -15.84 -11.30
N GLN A 266 -4.57 -15.51 -12.54
CA GLN A 266 -4.07 -14.29 -13.19
C GLN A 266 -4.94 -13.08 -12.84
N LYS A 267 -4.32 -11.91 -12.77
CA LYS A 267 -5.01 -10.61 -12.73
C LYS A 267 -5.18 -10.10 -14.15
N VAL A 268 -6.41 -9.76 -14.50
CA VAL A 268 -6.78 -9.38 -15.86
C VAL A 268 -6.95 -7.86 -15.98
N VAL A 269 -6.32 -7.29 -17.01
CA VAL A 269 -6.54 -5.91 -17.47
C VAL A 269 -7.20 -5.96 -18.85
N ILE A 270 -8.42 -5.43 -18.95
CA ILE A 270 -9.16 -5.36 -20.21
C ILE A 270 -8.88 -4.01 -20.87
N CYS A 271 -8.62 -4.01 -22.16
CA CYS A 271 -8.30 -2.84 -22.97
C CYS A 271 -9.29 -2.77 -24.13
N CYS A 272 -9.98 -1.66 -24.29
CA CYS A 272 -11.02 -1.47 -25.30
C CYS A 272 -10.99 -0.03 -25.77
N HIS A 273 -11.10 0.26 -27.07
CA HIS A 273 -11.11 1.64 -27.53
C HIS A 273 -12.30 2.41 -26.93
N LEU A 274 -13.50 1.81 -26.96
CA LEU A 274 -14.72 2.40 -26.38
C LEU A 274 -14.81 2.16 -24.86
N PRO A 275 -15.08 3.20 -24.05
CA PRO A 275 -15.32 3.05 -22.62
C PRO A 275 -16.46 2.08 -22.26
N LEU A 276 -16.23 1.27 -21.23
CA LEU A 276 -17.16 0.25 -20.76
C LEU A 276 -18.08 0.71 -19.63
N HIS A 277 -17.78 1.83 -18.95
CA HIS A 277 -18.53 2.24 -17.76
C HIS A 277 -19.03 3.69 -17.83
N PRO A 278 -20.33 3.96 -17.60
CA PRO A 278 -20.96 5.28 -17.79
C PRO A 278 -20.48 6.37 -16.84
N LYS A 279 -19.85 6.01 -15.71
CA LYS A 279 -19.23 6.99 -14.80
C LYS A 279 -17.79 7.37 -15.19
N ALA A 280 -17.16 6.62 -16.09
CA ALA A 280 -15.79 6.87 -16.53
C ALA A 280 -15.71 7.66 -17.86
N ALA A 281 -16.83 7.82 -18.57
CA ALA A 281 -16.90 8.53 -19.84
C ALA A 281 -18.28 9.19 -20.03
N SER A 282 -18.38 10.06 -21.03
CA SER A 282 -19.65 10.60 -21.49
C SER A 282 -20.52 9.51 -22.10
N ALA A 283 -21.84 9.67 -21.96
CA ALA A 283 -22.81 8.73 -22.54
C ALA A 283 -22.69 8.58 -24.07
N LYS A 284 -22.12 9.56 -24.77
CA LYS A 284 -21.94 9.53 -26.23
C LYS A 284 -20.79 8.62 -26.65
N ALA A 285 -19.85 8.32 -25.76
CA ALA A 285 -18.64 7.57 -26.03
C ALA A 285 -18.75 6.07 -25.68
N LEU A 286 -19.83 5.65 -25.01
CA LEU A 286 -19.93 4.29 -24.47
C LEU A 286 -20.09 3.23 -25.58
N LEU A 287 -19.54 2.04 -25.32
CA LEU A 287 -19.83 0.83 -26.09
C LEU A 287 -21.35 0.56 -26.11
N TRP A 288 -21.91 0.19 -27.26
CA TRP A 288 -23.36 -0.04 -27.41
C TRP A 288 -23.90 -1.07 -26.43
N ASN A 289 -23.22 -2.21 -26.30
CA ASN A 289 -23.57 -3.30 -25.39
C ASN A 289 -22.65 -3.35 -24.15
N TYR A 290 -22.23 -2.19 -23.63
CA TYR A 290 -21.39 -2.12 -22.42
C TYR A 290 -21.96 -2.92 -21.24
N GLU A 291 -23.29 -2.98 -21.10
CA GLU A 291 -23.98 -3.73 -20.04
C GLU A 291 -23.72 -5.24 -20.15
N GLU A 292 -23.78 -5.78 -21.37
CA GLU A 292 -23.52 -7.21 -21.62
C GLU A 292 -22.07 -7.57 -21.32
N VAL A 293 -21.13 -6.72 -21.77
CA VAL A 293 -19.70 -6.87 -21.51
C VAL A 293 -19.39 -6.76 -20.01
N LEU A 294 -19.93 -5.76 -19.32
CA LEU A 294 -19.75 -5.59 -17.88
C LEU A 294 -20.35 -6.76 -17.10
N ASN A 295 -21.55 -7.22 -17.44
CA ASN A 295 -22.19 -8.35 -16.78
C ASN A 295 -21.32 -9.62 -16.87
N LEU A 296 -20.73 -9.88 -18.04
CA LEU A 296 -19.77 -10.97 -18.21
C LEU A 296 -18.53 -10.76 -17.34
N ILE A 297 -17.91 -9.58 -17.41
CA ILE A 297 -16.71 -9.25 -16.63
C ILE A 297 -16.95 -9.36 -15.12
N HIS A 298 -18.09 -8.92 -14.63
CA HIS A 298 -18.46 -8.94 -13.20
C HIS A 298 -18.62 -10.35 -12.64
N SER A 299 -18.83 -11.36 -13.49
CA SER A 299 -18.84 -12.76 -13.07
C SER A 299 -17.44 -13.30 -12.71
N TYR A 300 -16.37 -12.56 -13.04
CA TYR A 300 -14.99 -12.98 -12.86
C TYR A 300 -14.19 -12.05 -11.94
N LYS A 301 -13.76 -12.57 -10.78
CA LYS A 301 -12.94 -11.84 -9.80
C LYS A 301 -11.52 -11.50 -10.28
N CYS A 302 -11.06 -12.17 -11.34
CA CYS A 302 -9.71 -11.98 -11.89
C CYS A 302 -9.55 -10.62 -12.58
N VAL A 303 -10.63 -10.01 -13.07
CA VAL A 303 -10.58 -8.68 -13.71
C VAL A 303 -10.36 -7.59 -12.66
N LYS A 304 -9.37 -6.73 -12.91
CA LYS A 304 -8.97 -5.66 -11.99
C LYS A 304 -9.10 -4.26 -12.57
N ALA A 305 -8.90 -4.12 -13.88
CA ALA A 305 -9.01 -2.84 -14.54
C ALA A 305 -9.51 -2.99 -15.98
N CYS A 306 -10.23 -1.97 -16.43
CA CYS A 306 -10.67 -1.74 -17.80
C CYS A 306 -10.13 -0.39 -18.27
N PHE A 307 -9.36 -0.40 -19.35
CA PHE A 307 -8.72 0.78 -19.92
C PHE A 307 -9.32 1.12 -21.28
N ALA A 308 -9.52 2.40 -21.54
CA ALA A 308 -10.10 2.87 -22.80
C ALA A 308 -9.59 4.23 -23.29
N GLY A 309 -9.93 4.57 -24.52
CA GLY A 309 -9.71 5.86 -25.17
C GLY A 309 -11.04 6.50 -25.57
N HIS A 310 -11.11 7.08 -26.77
CA HIS A 310 -12.30 7.54 -27.48
C HIS A 310 -13.00 8.77 -26.86
N ASP A 311 -13.24 8.80 -25.55
CA ASP A 311 -13.64 10.02 -24.86
C ASP A 311 -12.40 10.85 -24.54
N HIS A 312 -12.07 11.77 -25.44
CA HIS A 312 -10.83 12.54 -25.42
C HIS A 312 -10.57 13.32 -24.13
N LYS A 313 -11.63 13.61 -23.37
CA LYS A 313 -11.52 14.27 -22.06
C LYS A 313 -10.89 13.36 -20.99
N GLY A 314 -10.90 12.05 -21.21
CA GLY A 314 -10.54 11.05 -20.23
C GLY A 314 -11.56 10.95 -19.09
N GLY A 315 -11.27 10.05 -18.16
CA GLY A 315 -12.12 9.85 -16.98
C GLY A 315 -11.69 8.65 -16.14
N TYR A 316 -12.28 8.52 -14.95
CA TYR A 316 -11.93 7.46 -14.02
C TYR A 316 -13.09 7.16 -13.07
N THR A 317 -13.33 5.87 -12.82
CA THR A 317 -14.24 5.42 -11.76
C THR A 317 -13.84 4.04 -11.26
N VAL A 318 -14.39 3.63 -10.12
CA VAL A 318 -14.35 2.25 -9.63
C VAL A 318 -15.78 1.76 -9.54
N ASP A 319 -16.07 0.61 -10.14
CA ASP A 319 -17.41 0.04 -10.08
C ASP A 319 -17.66 -0.70 -8.76
N SER A 320 -18.90 -1.16 -8.56
CA SER A 320 -19.32 -1.87 -7.34
C SER A 320 -18.59 -3.19 -7.11
N HIS A 321 -17.93 -3.75 -8.13
CA HIS A 321 -17.15 -4.98 -8.05
C HIS A 321 -15.66 -4.71 -7.75
N GLY A 322 -15.29 -3.44 -7.56
CA GLY A 322 -13.92 -3.01 -7.31
C GLY A 322 -13.05 -2.98 -8.57
N ILE A 323 -13.65 -2.99 -9.77
CA ILE A 323 -12.92 -2.90 -11.04
C ILE A 323 -12.69 -1.43 -11.38
N HIS A 324 -11.43 -1.10 -11.68
CA HIS A 324 -11.04 0.24 -12.07
C HIS A 324 -11.35 0.48 -13.55
N HIS A 325 -12.07 1.55 -13.89
CA HIS A 325 -12.29 1.98 -15.28
C HIS A 325 -11.55 3.28 -15.52
N ARG A 326 -10.53 3.27 -16.41
CA ARG A 326 -9.73 4.44 -16.75
C ARG A 326 -9.85 4.73 -18.26
N VAL A 327 -10.26 5.96 -18.58
CA VAL A 327 -10.27 6.47 -19.95
C VAL A 327 -9.15 7.49 -20.09
N PHE A 328 -8.30 7.31 -21.09
CA PHE A 328 -7.13 8.16 -21.33
C PHE A 328 -7.48 9.39 -22.18
N GLU A 329 -6.85 10.51 -21.83
CA GLU A 329 -6.94 11.76 -22.57
C GLU A 329 -6.30 11.62 -23.97
N ALA A 330 -6.87 12.30 -24.96
CA ALA A 330 -6.42 12.19 -26.35
C ALA A 330 -5.15 13.00 -26.63
N ALA A 331 -4.22 12.40 -27.38
CA ALA A 331 -3.07 13.13 -27.92
C ALA A 331 -3.47 14.20 -28.96
N LEU A 332 -4.61 14.04 -29.64
CA LEU A 332 -5.13 15.05 -30.58
C LEU A 332 -5.52 16.37 -29.91
N GLU A 333 -6.15 16.30 -28.73
CA GLU A 333 -6.65 17.49 -28.02
C GLU A 333 -5.61 18.04 -27.03
N CYS A 334 -4.39 17.50 -27.07
CA CYS A 334 -3.27 17.92 -26.25
C CYS A 334 -2.63 19.21 -26.81
N PRO A 335 -2.64 20.32 -26.05
CA PRO A 335 -2.02 21.57 -26.51
C PRO A 335 -0.48 21.44 -26.56
N PRO A 336 0.20 22.26 -27.39
CA PRO A 336 1.64 22.15 -27.60
C PRO A 336 2.55 22.17 -26.36
N GLU A 337 2.12 22.86 -25.32
CA GLU A 337 2.85 23.00 -24.04
C GLU A 337 2.59 21.83 -23.07
N SER A 338 1.87 20.79 -23.51
CA SER A 338 1.43 19.68 -22.66
C SER A 338 1.78 18.32 -23.28
N ASN A 339 1.44 17.25 -22.54
CA ASN A 339 1.60 15.88 -22.97
C ASN A 339 0.35 15.07 -22.57
N ALA A 340 -0.14 14.24 -23.49
CA ALA A 340 -1.24 13.29 -23.25
C ALA A 340 -0.73 11.87 -23.52
N TYR A 341 0.20 11.44 -22.66
CA TYR A 341 0.74 10.07 -22.61
C TYR A 341 1.31 9.81 -21.21
N GLY A 342 1.50 8.53 -20.88
CA GLY A 342 2.06 8.12 -19.59
C GLY A 342 2.69 6.74 -19.62
N HIS A 343 3.04 6.23 -18.45
CA HIS A 343 3.34 4.81 -18.26
C HIS A 343 2.70 4.30 -16.98
N ILE A 344 2.47 3.00 -16.92
CA ILE A 344 1.87 2.32 -15.78
C ILE A 344 2.92 1.37 -15.20
N ASP A 345 3.21 1.55 -13.92
CA ASP A 345 3.97 0.61 -13.10
C ASP A 345 3.02 -0.41 -12.47
N VAL A 346 3.25 -1.69 -12.71
CA VAL A 346 2.42 -2.78 -12.21
C VAL A 346 3.09 -3.40 -10.99
N TYR A 347 2.38 -3.44 -9.86
CA TYR A 347 2.82 -4.07 -8.63
C TYR A 347 1.88 -5.21 -8.26
N HIS A 348 2.29 -6.06 -7.32
CA HIS A 348 1.44 -7.13 -6.79
C HIS A 348 0.09 -6.63 -6.25
N ASP A 349 0.04 -5.42 -5.71
CA ASP A 349 -1.10 -4.88 -4.98
C ASP A 349 -1.74 -3.64 -5.63
N ARG A 350 -1.13 -3.05 -6.66
CA ARG A 350 -1.63 -1.83 -7.32
C ARG A 350 -1.13 -1.68 -8.77
N LEU A 351 -1.84 -0.87 -9.56
CA LEU A 351 -1.32 -0.28 -10.81
C LEU A 351 -1.09 1.22 -10.56
N SER A 352 0.05 1.77 -10.94
CA SER A 352 0.38 3.18 -10.72
C SER A 352 0.59 3.89 -12.06
N LEU A 353 -0.35 4.76 -12.45
CA LEU A 353 -0.25 5.57 -13.65
C LEU A 353 0.56 6.84 -13.39
N ILE A 354 1.59 7.06 -14.21
CA ILE A 354 2.51 8.20 -14.17
C ILE A 354 2.40 8.96 -15.48
N VAL A 355 1.87 10.19 -15.42
CA VAL A 355 1.60 11.04 -16.60
C VAL A 355 2.71 12.07 -16.80
N GLY A 356 3.04 12.39 -18.05
CA GLY A 356 4.14 13.28 -18.44
C GLY A 356 3.94 14.79 -18.21
N LEU A 357 3.45 15.22 -17.04
CA LEU A 357 3.31 16.64 -16.65
C LEU A 357 4.32 17.05 -15.54
N PRO A 358 4.64 18.35 -15.37
CA PRO A 358 5.60 18.83 -14.35
C PRO A 358 5.11 18.63 -12.91
N SER A 359 3.81 18.43 -12.70
CA SER A 359 3.24 17.93 -11.44
C SER A 359 2.70 16.53 -11.64
N SER A 360 3.43 15.52 -11.20
CA SER A 360 3.03 14.12 -11.28
C SER A 360 1.79 13.85 -10.41
N SER A 361 0.60 13.84 -11.02
CA SER A 361 -0.59 13.23 -10.42
C SER A 361 -0.41 11.71 -10.46
N LEU A 362 0.09 11.14 -9.37
CA LEU A 362 0.18 9.69 -9.21
C LEU A 362 -1.25 9.14 -9.02
N LEU A 363 -1.77 8.38 -9.99
CA LEU A 363 -3.02 7.65 -9.82
C LEU A 363 -2.69 6.19 -9.47
N SER A 364 -2.89 5.83 -8.21
CA SER A 364 -2.74 4.44 -7.71
C SER A 364 -4.08 3.72 -7.72
N LEU A 365 -4.13 2.56 -8.39
CA LEU A 365 -5.28 1.69 -8.57
C LEU A 365 -5.08 0.41 -7.73
N PRO A 366 -5.56 0.35 -6.47
CA PRO A 366 -5.33 -0.80 -5.58
C PRO A 366 -6.09 -2.06 -6.03
N LEU A 367 -5.40 -3.19 -6.18
CA LEU A 367 -5.92 -4.45 -6.72
C LEU A 367 -6.59 -5.36 -5.68
N ARG A 368 -7.07 -4.82 -4.55
CA ARG A 368 -7.56 -5.60 -3.39
C ARG A 368 -8.67 -6.58 -3.77
N SER A 369 -8.65 -7.77 -3.16
CA SER A 369 -9.78 -8.71 -3.17
C SER A 369 -10.82 -8.31 -2.12
N HIS A 370 -12.05 -8.00 -2.54
CA HIS A 370 -13.16 -7.75 -1.61
C HIS A 370 -13.52 -9.03 -0.83
N LEU A 371 -13.24 -9.03 0.47
CA LEU A 371 -14.20 -9.49 1.48
C LEU A 371 -15.18 -8.32 1.65
N GLY A 372 -16.44 -8.55 1.31
CA GLY A 372 -17.44 -7.50 1.05
C GLY A 372 -17.85 -6.71 2.30
N ILE A 373 -17.98 -5.39 2.12
CA ILE A 373 -18.89 -4.51 2.85
C ILE A 373 -19.30 -3.43 1.84
N GLU A 374 -20.52 -3.52 1.31
CA GLU A 374 -21.09 -2.52 0.38
C GLU A 374 -21.44 -1.23 1.12
N SER A 375 -21.17 -0.09 0.47
CA SER A 375 -21.63 1.24 0.88
C SER A 375 -22.68 1.72 -0.11
N GLU A 376 -23.95 1.76 0.29
CA GLU A 376 -24.99 2.46 -0.48
C GLU A 376 -24.93 3.97 -0.24
N ALA A 377 -24.94 4.73 -1.33
CA ALA A 377 -25.23 6.17 -1.33
C ALA A 377 -26.72 6.36 -1.63
N VAL A 378 -27.48 6.88 -0.66
CA VAL A 378 -28.92 7.15 -0.78
C VAL A 378 -29.15 8.52 -1.46
N GLY A 379 -29.90 8.52 -2.56
CA GLY A 379 -30.58 9.69 -3.12
C GLY A 379 -32.09 9.55 -2.97
N LEU A 380 -32.75 10.59 -2.47
CA LEU A 380 -34.18 10.65 -2.09
C LEU A 380 -35.17 10.19 -3.18
N ARG A 381 -36.12 9.31 -2.82
CA ARG A 381 -37.59 9.55 -2.92
C ARG A 381 -38.43 8.49 -2.17
N ARG A 382 -39.68 8.89 -1.87
CA ARG A 382 -40.67 8.40 -0.89
C ARG A 382 -41.26 6.99 -1.15
N SER A 383 -41.49 6.27 -0.04
CA SER A 383 -42.71 5.55 0.39
C SER A 383 -43.25 4.35 -0.42
N GLU A 384 -43.17 3.12 0.11
CA GLU A 384 -44.31 2.35 0.67
C GLU A 384 -43.91 0.95 1.21
N ARG A 385 -44.76 0.42 2.09
CA ARG A 385 -44.60 -0.77 2.97
C ARG A 385 -44.68 -2.11 2.22
N GLY A 386 -43.98 -3.13 2.75
CA GLY A 386 -44.26 -4.54 2.47
C GLY A 386 -43.34 -5.50 3.23
N THR A 387 -43.93 -6.37 4.06
CA THR A 387 -43.30 -7.32 5.00
C THR A 387 -43.19 -8.75 4.43
N LEU A 388 -42.25 -9.55 4.98
CA LEU A 388 -42.11 -11.05 5.00
C LEU A 388 -41.12 -11.68 3.97
N PRO A 389 -40.62 -12.93 4.18
CA PRO A 389 -39.45 -13.26 5.00
C PRO A 389 -38.36 -14.05 4.24
N ALA A 390 -37.16 -14.14 4.83
CA ALA A 390 -36.02 -14.91 4.31
C ALA A 390 -36.15 -16.43 4.54
N PRO A 391 -35.61 -17.28 3.64
CA PRO A 391 -35.21 -18.64 3.99
C PRO A 391 -33.71 -18.71 4.33
N ARG A 392 -33.43 -19.34 5.47
CA ARG A 392 -32.13 -19.87 5.88
C ARG A 392 -31.69 -20.98 4.92
N VAL A 393 -30.42 -20.98 4.52
CA VAL A 393 -29.70 -22.20 4.14
C VAL A 393 -28.34 -22.21 4.83
N ASP A 394 -28.20 -23.15 5.76
CA ASP A 394 -26.96 -23.53 6.44
C ASP A 394 -25.92 -24.05 5.43
N LEU A 395 -24.77 -23.38 5.34
CA LEU A 395 -23.59 -23.90 4.64
C LEU A 395 -22.49 -24.27 5.65
N GLY A 396 -22.86 -25.10 6.63
CA GLY A 396 -21.96 -25.73 7.58
C GLY A 396 -21.67 -27.19 7.23
N PHE A 397 -21.60 -27.58 5.95
CA PHE A 397 -21.35 -28.97 5.55
C PHE A 397 -20.81 -29.13 4.12
N GLN A 398 -19.79 -28.36 3.70
CA GLN A 398 -19.09 -28.62 2.43
C GLN A 398 -17.57 -28.40 2.43
N ILE A 399 -16.90 -28.39 3.59
CA ILE A 399 -15.42 -28.28 3.65
C ILE A 399 -14.72 -29.63 3.97
N CYS A 400 -15.46 -30.68 4.36
CA CYS A 400 -14.86 -32.01 4.61
C CYS A 400 -14.93 -32.98 3.42
N ARG A 401 -15.39 -32.56 2.23
CA ARG A 401 -15.41 -33.40 1.01
C ARG A 401 -14.41 -33.01 -0.08
N LEU A 402 -13.66 -31.92 0.09
CA LEU A 402 -12.68 -31.46 -0.91
C LEU A 402 -11.23 -31.95 -0.65
N LEU A 403 -10.94 -32.55 0.50
CA LEU A 403 -9.59 -33.04 0.85
C LEU A 403 -9.38 -34.55 0.65
N ILE A 404 -10.32 -35.25 0.01
CA ILE A 404 -10.22 -36.70 -0.30
C ILE A 404 -10.17 -36.98 -1.82
N HIS A 405 -10.18 -35.95 -2.68
CA HIS A 405 -10.21 -36.12 -4.14
C HIS A 405 -8.99 -35.63 -4.93
N LEU A 406 -7.87 -35.33 -4.28
CA LEU A 406 -6.60 -35.09 -4.96
C LEU A 406 -5.60 -36.19 -4.58
N GLY A 407 -5.74 -37.34 -5.23
CA GLY A 407 -4.78 -38.44 -5.13
C GLY A 407 -3.43 -38.04 -5.73
N CYS A 408 -2.40 -37.96 -4.89
CA CYS A 408 -1.00 -38.10 -5.33
C CYS A 408 -0.19 -38.80 -4.22
N PRO A 409 0.48 -39.94 -4.50
CA PRO A 409 1.09 -40.78 -3.48
C PRO A 409 2.60 -40.52 -3.35
N ALA A 410 3.01 -39.77 -2.33
CA ALA A 410 4.34 -39.85 -1.71
C ALA A 410 4.35 -38.97 -0.45
N PHE A 411 5.04 -39.42 0.60
CA PHE A 411 5.06 -38.88 1.98
C PHE A 411 3.97 -39.38 2.93
N GLY A 412 3.95 -40.71 3.11
CA GLY A 412 3.59 -41.31 4.39
C GLY A 412 4.80 -41.38 5.35
N TYR A 413 4.50 -41.33 6.65
CA TYR A 413 5.37 -41.57 7.81
C TYR A 413 6.27 -40.43 8.31
N LYS A 414 5.64 -39.45 8.95
CA LYS A 414 5.92 -38.97 10.33
C LYS A 414 4.90 -37.86 10.63
N TYR A 415 4.54 -37.68 11.89
CA TYR A 415 3.54 -36.71 12.38
C TYR A 415 2.07 -37.13 12.28
N CYS A 416 1.76 -38.27 12.91
CA CYS A 416 0.51 -38.46 13.63
C CYS A 416 0.90 -39.01 15.00
N TRP A 417 0.11 -38.79 16.05
CA TRP A 417 0.41 -38.97 17.49
C TRP A 417 1.10 -37.76 18.14
N VAL A 418 0.33 -36.78 18.60
CA VAL A 418 0.07 -36.49 20.03
C VAL A 418 -0.91 -35.30 20.09
N PHE A 419 -2.21 -35.59 20.12
CA PHE A 419 -3.24 -34.68 20.66
C PHE A 419 -4.48 -35.51 21.04
N VAL A 420 -4.30 -36.51 21.90
CA VAL A 420 -5.37 -37.04 22.74
C VAL A 420 -4.73 -37.45 24.06
N ILE A 421 -4.87 -36.60 25.07
CA ILE A 421 -5.04 -36.91 26.51
C ILE A 421 -5.14 -35.54 27.17
N LEU A 422 -6.38 -35.08 27.37
CA LEU A 422 -6.82 -34.23 28.48
C LEU A 422 -8.34 -34.12 28.41
N LYS A 423 -9.02 -35.22 28.75
CA LYS A 423 -10.29 -35.23 29.46
C LYS A 423 -10.61 -36.71 29.73
N LEU A 424 -10.29 -37.16 30.93
CA LEU A 424 -11.08 -38.10 31.72
C LEU A 424 -10.37 -38.19 33.07
N LYS A 425 -10.87 -37.38 34.01
CA LYS A 425 -10.58 -37.48 35.44
C LYS A 425 -11.52 -38.52 36.03
N ASP A 426 -10.96 -39.30 36.95
CA ASP A 426 -11.62 -40.03 38.04
C ASP A 426 -12.56 -41.18 37.66
N MET A 427 -12.08 -42.43 37.85
CA MET A 427 -12.30 -43.17 39.10
C MET A 427 -11.82 -44.63 39.00
N ALA A 428 -11.21 -45.08 40.10
CA ALA A 428 -11.12 -46.48 40.56
C ALA A 428 -10.27 -47.45 39.73
N LYS A 429 -9.48 -48.38 40.27
CA LYS A 429 -9.21 -48.87 41.64
C LYS A 429 -8.12 -49.96 41.47
N LEU A 430 -7.25 -50.12 42.48
CA LEU A 430 -6.51 -51.34 42.90
C LEU A 430 -5.66 -52.09 41.83
N GLY A 431 -4.44 -52.57 42.08
CA GLY A 431 -3.66 -52.78 43.30
C GLY A 431 -2.62 -53.89 43.06
N PHE A 432 -1.58 -53.90 43.89
CA PHE A 432 -0.64 -55.01 44.19
C PHE A 432 0.39 -55.50 43.15
N GLY A 433 1.66 -55.14 43.40
CA GLY A 433 2.62 -56.02 44.10
C GLY A 433 3.51 -56.97 43.28
N GLY A 434 4.83 -56.94 43.54
CA GLY A 434 5.67 -58.17 43.46
C GLY A 434 7.00 -58.11 42.70
N ARG A 435 8.07 -57.83 43.45
CA ARG A 435 9.52 -58.14 43.35
C ARG A 435 10.13 -59.05 42.24
N SER A 436 11.36 -58.61 41.87
CA SER A 436 12.65 -59.32 41.63
C SER A 436 12.91 -60.15 40.35
N MET A 437 13.84 -59.69 39.50
CA MET A 437 15.24 -60.17 39.37
C MET A 437 15.93 -59.55 38.13
N LEU A 438 17.16 -59.04 38.34
CA LEU A 438 18.18 -58.66 37.33
C LEU A 438 18.87 -59.94 36.75
N PRO A 439 19.77 -59.90 35.74
CA PRO A 439 20.07 -58.92 34.68
C PRO A 439 20.38 -59.55 33.28
N ARG A 440 20.46 -58.75 32.21
CA ARG A 440 21.53 -58.87 31.18
C ARG A 440 21.65 -57.58 30.35
N LYS A 441 22.80 -56.88 30.47
CA LYS A 441 23.18 -55.74 29.64
C LYS A 441 23.61 -56.23 28.24
N SER A 442 23.16 -55.56 27.18
CA SER A 442 23.76 -55.65 25.85
C SER A 442 24.81 -54.55 25.64
N ASN A 443 25.73 -54.85 24.73
CA ASN A 443 27.08 -54.29 24.59
C ASN A 443 27.15 -52.88 23.96
N GLU A 444 26.03 -52.17 23.81
CA GLU A 444 25.99 -50.86 23.13
C GLU A 444 26.25 -49.68 24.05
N SER A 445 25.80 -49.73 25.31
CA SER A 445 25.94 -48.58 26.23
C SER A 445 27.38 -48.31 26.64
N MET A 446 28.25 -49.33 26.66
CA MET A 446 29.66 -49.16 27.01
C MET A 446 30.47 -48.55 25.86
N ARG A 447 30.04 -48.80 24.61
CA ARG A 447 30.67 -48.24 23.41
C ARG A 447 30.35 -46.74 23.25
N MET A 448 29.13 -46.34 23.59
CA MET A 448 28.68 -44.94 23.62
C MET A 448 29.41 -44.09 24.68
N ILE A 449 29.68 -44.67 25.86
CA ILE A 449 30.37 -43.95 26.93
C ILE A 449 31.84 -43.72 26.54
N ILE A 450 32.52 -44.74 26.00
CA ILE A 450 33.93 -44.63 25.60
C ILE A 450 34.10 -43.66 24.43
N SER A 451 33.21 -43.65 23.43
CA SER A 451 33.27 -42.69 22.32
C SER A 451 33.06 -41.24 22.79
N THR A 452 32.20 -41.03 23.79
CA THR A 452 31.92 -39.70 24.34
C THR A 452 33.13 -39.16 25.11
N VAL A 453 33.78 -40.00 25.92
CA VAL A 453 34.97 -39.59 26.68
C VAL A 453 36.16 -39.30 25.75
N ILE A 454 36.37 -40.10 24.71
CA ILE A 454 37.44 -39.86 23.72
C ILE A 454 37.18 -38.56 22.94
N GLY A 455 35.91 -38.28 22.58
CA GLY A 455 35.54 -37.05 21.90
C GLY A 455 35.76 -35.79 22.75
N ILE A 456 35.47 -35.86 24.05
CA ILE A 456 35.71 -34.74 24.98
C ILE A 456 37.22 -34.48 25.15
N VAL A 457 38.02 -35.54 25.26
CA VAL A 457 39.49 -35.42 25.40
C VAL A 457 40.13 -34.91 24.10
N LEU A 458 39.70 -35.38 22.92
CA LEU A 458 40.19 -34.85 21.65
C LEU A 458 39.79 -33.39 21.43
N GLY A 459 38.56 -33.01 21.77
CA GLY A 459 38.10 -31.63 21.68
C GLY A 459 38.85 -30.68 22.60
N TYR A 460 39.15 -31.14 23.83
CA TYR A 460 39.94 -30.38 24.80
C TYR A 460 41.41 -30.20 24.36
N LEU A 461 42.03 -31.24 23.77
CA LEU A 461 43.41 -31.18 23.28
C LEU A 461 43.56 -30.33 22.00
N ILE A 462 42.53 -30.30 21.14
CA ILE A 462 42.50 -29.42 19.95
C ILE A 462 42.28 -27.95 20.36
N GLY A 463 41.48 -27.70 21.40
CA GLY A 463 41.23 -26.35 21.93
C GLY A 463 42.44 -25.68 22.59
N ILE A 464 43.43 -26.46 23.04
CA ILE A 464 44.65 -25.96 23.71
C ILE A 464 45.81 -25.76 22.72
N SER A 465 45.67 -26.21 21.47
CA SER A 465 46.78 -26.23 20.49
C SER A 465 46.79 -25.05 19.51
N PHE A 466 45.99 -24.00 19.72
CA PHE A 466 46.06 -22.77 18.92
C PHE A 466 46.81 -21.66 19.68
N PRO A 467 47.94 -21.15 19.15
CA PRO A 467 48.60 -20.00 19.74
C PRO A 467 47.74 -18.75 19.56
N THR A 468 47.57 -17.97 20.62
CA THR A 468 46.98 -16.64 20.61
C THR A 468 47.81 -15.71 19.71
N VAL A 469 47.31 -15.45 18.49
CA VAL A 469 47.90 -14.43 17.61
C VAL A 469 47.21 -13.09 17.90
N SER A 470 47.99 -12.16 18.45
CA SER A 470 47.61 -10.75 18.58
C SER A 470 47.27 -10.14 17.22
N ILE A 471 46.05 -9.62 17.09
CA ILE A 471 45.75 -8.57 16.11
C ILE A 471 45.88 -7.24 16.84
N THR A 472 47.11 -6.73 16.93
CA THR A 472 47.35 -5.30 17.07
C THR A 472 47.42 -4.69 15.67
N LYS A 473 46.77 -3.54 15.51
CA LYS A 473 46.74 -2.63 14.34
C LYS A 473 45.80 -2.99 13.18
N LEU A 474 44.53 -2.61 13.36
CA LEU A 474 43.73 -1.99 12.30
C LEU A 474 43.25 -0.64 12.84
N HIS A 475 43.78 0.46 12.30
CA HIS A 475 43.32 1.81 12.59
C HIS A 475 42.00 2.06 11.88
N LEU A 476 40.90 2.04 12.64
CA LEU A 476 39.61 2.58 12.22
C LEU A 476 39.58 4.09 12.50
N PRO A 477 39.14 4.94 11.55
CA PRO A 477 38.87 6.34 11.84
C PRO A 477 37.75 6.43 12.88
N SER A 478 38.04 7.08 14.00
CA SER A 478 37.07 7.45 15.04
C SER A 478 36.07 8.46 14.49
N ASN A 479 34.88 8.00 14.09
CA ASN A 479 33.70 8.86 13.89
C ASN A 479 32.37 8.11 14.14
N ILE A 480 32.36 7.19 15.12
CA ILE A 480 31.14 6.62 15.70
C ILE A 480 31.26 6.65 17.22
N VAL A 481 31.48 7.84 17.80
CA VAL A 481 31.09 8.20 19.19
C VAL A 481 31.11 9.73 19.25
N SER A 482 29.96 10.37 19.12
CA SER A 482 29.59 11.63 19.82
C SER A 482 28.24 12.12 19.28
N TYR A 483 27.14 11.63 19.85
CA TYR A 483 25.90 12.41 19.90
C TYR A 483 25.32 12.34 21.31
N ILE A 484 26.17 12.69 22.27
CA ILE A 484 25.82 13.13 23.61
C ILE A 484 26.85 14.23 23.93
N GLU A 485 26.36 15.39 24.39
CA GLU A 485 27.07 16.67 24.63
C GLU A 485 27.53 17.36 23.32
N ASP A 486 27.26 18.64 23.05
CA ASP A 486 27.14 19.75 23.97
C ASP A 486 26.38 20.93 23.33
N ARG A 487 25.62 21.65 24.16
CA ARG A 487 25.01 22.95 23.89
C ARG A 487 25.93 23.95 24.58
N ASN A 488 26.44 24.93 23.83
CA ASN A 488 27.20 26.12 24.26
C ASN A 488 28.72 26.08 24.01
N SER A 489 29.12 26.45 22.78
CA SER A 489 30.16 27.47 22.62
C SER A 489 30.04 28.12 21.24
N GLY A 490 29.96 29.45 21.22
CA GLY A 490 30.07 30.22 19.99
C GLY A 490 31.50 30.13 19.47
N LEU A 491 31.74 29.25 18.50
CA LEU A 491 32.95 29.27 17.70
C LEU A 491 32.54 29.04 16.23
N THR A 492 32.91 30.00 15.39
CA THR A 492 32.37 30.18 14.03
C THR A 492 32.63 28.97 13.14
N THR A 493 31.55 28.44 12.57
CA THR A 493 31.48 27.43 11.49
C THR A 493 32.38 27.75 10.30
N GLN A 494 32.79 29.01 10.14
CA GLN A 494 33.76 29.47 9.14
C GLN A 494 35.14 28.81 9.26
N THR A 495 35.60 28.49 10.47
CA THR A 495 36.97 28.01 10.71
C THR A 495 37.13 26.54 10.29
N LEU A 496 36.08 25.73 10.50
CA LEU A 496 36.01 24.34 10.02
C LEU A 496 35.80 24.27 8.50
N LEU A 497 35.02 25.20 7.93
CA LEU A 497 34.84 25.31 6.47
C LEU A 497 36.15 25.66 5.75
N ASN A 498 36.96 26.57 6.30
CA ASN A 498 38.25 26.95 5.71
C ASN A 498 39.26 25.79 5.75
N HIS A 499 39.31 25.02 6.84
CA HIS A 499 40.17 23.83 6.91
C HIS A 499 39.76 22.71 5.93
N ALA A 500 38.46 22.53 5.69
CA ALA A 500 37.96 21.60 4.69
C ALA A 500 38.24 22.11 3.25
N TRP A 501 38.15 23.42 3.00
CA TRP A 501 38.43 24.03 1.70
C TRP A 501 39.92 23.99 1.33
N ASP A 502 40.81 24.21 2.30
CA ASP A 502 42.27 24.14 2.09
C ASP A 502 42.75 22.70 1.84
N SER A 503 42.09 21.72 2.45
CA SER A 503 42.33 20.29 2.17
C SER A 503 41.88 19.90 0.75
N ALA A 504 40.75 20.45 0.28
CA ALA A 504 40.26 20.22 -1.08
C ALA A 504 41.11 20.90 -2.17
N ASN A 505 41.78 22.02 -1.87
CA ASN A 505 42.62 22.75 -2.83
C ASN A 505 44.04 22.18 -3.01
N ARG A 506 44.55 21.35 -2.09
CA ARG A 506 45.89 20.74 -2.24
C ARG A 506 46.01 19.65 -3.31
N ASN A 507 44.90 19.16 -3.86
CA ASN A 507 44.89 18.14 -4.92
C ASN A 507 44.70 18.70 -6.35
N ARG A 508 44.68 20.03 -6.54
CA ARG A 508 44.69 20.66 -7.86
C ARG A 508 46.12 20.91 -8.33
N ASN A 509 46.86 19.85 -8.65
CA ASN A 509 48.07 19.97 -9.48
C ASN A 509 48.43 18.63 -10.14
N THR A 510 47.51 18.11 -10.95
CA THR A 510 47.83 17.24 -12.10
C THR A 510 46.66 17.31 -13.08
N SER A 511 46.91 17.96 -14.20
CA SER A 511 45.97 18.18 -15.29
C SER A 511 45.89 16.96 -16.20
N THR A 512 44.69 16.39 -16.34
CA THR A 512 44.23 15.71 -17.57
C THR A 512 42.75 16.02 -17.74
N SER A 513 42.42 16.73 -18.82
CA SER A 513 41.06 17.11 -19.19
C SER A 513 40.26 15.90 -19.70
N ASN A 514 39.27 15.46 -18.92
CA ASN A 514 38.15 14.68 -19.42
C ASN A 514 36.88 15.51 -19.25
N THR A 515 36.26 15.87 -20.37
CA THR A 515 34.95 16.51 -20.43
C THR A 515 33.87 15.44 -20.32
N ASP A 516 33.44 15.09 -19.09
CA ASP A 516 32.06 14.65 -18.78
C ASP A 516 31.74 14.43 -17.28
N ASP A 517 32.54 14.96 -16.35
CA ASP A 517 32.21 14.86 -14.92
C ASP A 517 31.25 15.98 -14.49
N THR A 518 29.95 15.72 -14.61
CA THR A 518 28.95 16.52 -13.87
C THR A 518 29.22 16.36 -12.38
N PRO A 519 29.42 17.44 -11.61
CA PRO A 519 29.68 17.34 -10.18
C PRO A 519 28.48 16.67 -9.50
N LYS A 520 28.71 15.47 -8.94
CA LYS A 520 27.68 14.70 -8.23
C LYS A 520 27.51 15.28 -6.83
N ILE A 521 26.36 15.90 -6.56
CA ILE A 521 26.02 16.40 -5.23
C ILE A 521 25.76 15.19 -4.33
N TYR A 522 26.51 15.11 -3.23
CA TYR A 522 26.27 14.17 -2.15
C TYR A 522 26.64 14.81 -0.82
N VAL A 523 25.64 15.05 0.02
CA VAL A 523 25.76 15.71 1.32
C VAL A 523 25.27 14.74 2.40
N PRO A 524 26.20 14.11 3.16
CA PRO A 524 25.85 13.08 4.13
C PRO A 524 25.11 13.63 5.37
N THR A 525 25.14 14.96 5.58
CA THR A 525 24.41 15.62 6.67
C THR A 525 22.94 15.87 6.34
N ASN A 526 22.51 15.67 5.09
CA ASN A 526 21.09 15.75 4.73
C ASN A 526 20.32 14.56 5.32
N PRO A 527 18.98 14.68 5.47
CA PRO A 527 18.13 13.56 5.87
C PRO A 527 18.32 12.34 4.97
N ARG A 528 18.11 11.16 5.55
CA ARG A 528 18.26 9.89 4.85
C ARG A 528 17.40 9.84 3.59
N GLY A 529 18.01 9.57 2.44
CA GLY A 529 17.36 9.58 1.13
C GLY A 529 17.40 10.92 0.40
N ALA A 530 17.83 12.01 1.05
CA ALA A 530 17.97 13.34 0.49
C ALA A 530 19.44 13.77 0.31
N GLU A 531 20.40 12.85 0.45
CA GLU A 531 21.83 13.14 0.38
C GLU A 531 22.24 13.70 -0.98
N ARG A 532 21.48 13.42 -2.04
CA ARG A 532 21.75 13.91 -3.40
C ARG A 532 21.25 15.34 -3.66
N LEU A 533 20.58 15.96 -2.69
CA LEU A 533 20.04 17.31 -2.82
C LEU A 533 21.05 18.36 -2.32
N PRO A 534 21.12 19.54 -2.96
CA PRO A 534 21.84 20.68 -2.40
C PRO A 534 21.27 21.05 -1.02
N PRO A 535 22.08 21.38 0.00
CA PRO A 535 21.58 21.61 1.36
C PRO A 535 20.53 22.74 1.43
N CYS A 536 20.70 23.78 0.61
CA CYS A 536 19.83 24.96 0.63
C CYS A 536 18.39 24.71 0.14
N ILE A 537 18.10 23.54 -0.46
CA ILE A 537 16.71 23.18 -0.85
C ILE A 537 16.11 22.10 0.05
N VAL A 538 16.89 21.54 0.98
CA VAL A 538 16.44 20.46 1.85
C VAL A 538 15.62 21.01 3.00
N VAL A 539 14.37 20.59 3.07
CA VAL A 539 13.47 20.83 4.19
C VAL A 539 13.25 19.48 4.90
N PRO A 540 13.89 19.23 6.06
CA PRO A 540 13.91 17.90 6.70
C PRO A 540 12.61 17.52 7.42
N GLU A 541 11.76 18.51 7.70
CA GLU A 541 10.56 18.40 8.54
C GLU A 541 9.40 19.17 7.89
N SER A 542 8.17 18.72 8.11
CA SER A 542 6.94 19.39 7.70
C SER A 542 6.25 20.04 8.91
N ASP A 543 5.09 20.66 8.66
CA ASP A 543 4.21 21.21 9.66
C ASP A 543 2.73 21.07 9.24
N PHE A 544 1.82 21.47 10.12
CA PHE A 544 0.37 21.55 9.85
C PHE A 544 -0.10 22.99 9.58
N TYR A 545 0.80 23.93 9.30
CA TYR A 545 0.38 25.30 9.06
C TYR A 545 -0.35 25.41 7.72
N LEU A 546 -1.57 25.95 7.78
CA LEU A 546 -2.38 26.19 6.59
C LEU A 546 -1.78 27.34 5.77
N ARG A 547 -1.62 27.10 4.46
CA ARG A 547 -1.05 28.05 3.50
C ARG A 547 -2.12 28.44 2.48
N ARG A 548 -2.06 29.66 1.95
CA ARG A 548 -3.03 30.16 0.97
C ARG A 548 -2.74 29.52 -0.39
N LEU A 549 -3.80 29.38 -1.20
CA LEU A 549 -3.69 28.86 -2.58
C LEU A 549 -3.05 29.88 -3.55
N TRP A 550 -2.92 31.15 -3.16
CA TRP A 550 -2.39 32.26 -3.96
C TRP A 550 -1.68 33.27 -3.06
N GLY A 551 -0.87 34.14 -3.67
CA GLY A 551 -0.13 35.19 -2.96
C GLY A 551 1.32 34.81 -2.68
N ASN A 552 1.99 35.60 -1.84
CA ASN A 552 3.37 35.33 -1.42
C ASN A 552 3.38 34.34 -0.24
N PRO A 553 4.06 33.18 -0.34
CA PRO A 553 4.15 32.21 0.76
C PRO A 553 4.71 32.79 2.07
N ASP A 554 5.59 33.79 1.98
CA ASP A 554 6.18 34.43 3.18
C ASP A 554 5.14 35.19 4.02
N GLU A 555 3.98 35.51 3.45
CA GLU A 555 2.88 36.19 4.11
C GLU A 555 1.85 35.22 4.73
N ASP A 556 1.93 33.92 4.44
CA ASP A 556 0.95 32.94 4.90
C ASP A 556 1.05 32.67 6.41
N LEU A 557 2.25 32.84 6.99
CA LEU A 557 2.59 32.45 8.36
C LEU A 557 2.86 33.66 9.25
N ILE A 558 1.87 34.55 9.40
CA ILE A 558 1.95 35.72 10.30
C ILE A 558 2.12 35.28 11.76
N VAL A 559 1.50 34.16 12.13
CA VAL A 559 1.62 33.54 13.46
C VAL A 559 1.93 32.06 13.29
N GLN A 560 3.04 31.61 13.86
CA GLN A 560 3.43 30.19 13.89
C GLN A 560 2.98 29.57 15.21
N GLN A 561 2.01 28.66 15.16
CA GLN A 561 1.53 27.95 16.33
C GLN A 561 2.64 27.08 16.92
N LYS A 562 2.78 27.12 18.25
CA LYS A 562 3.84 26.42 18.99
C LYS A 562 3.40 25.08 19.54
N TYR A 563 2.08 24.87 19.68
CA TYR A 563 1.52 23.70 20.32
C TYR A 563 0.46 23.05 19.43
N LEU A 564 0.25 21.74 19.57
CA LEU A 564 -0.76 20.99 18.83
C LEU A 564 -1.74 20.35 19.81
N VAL A 565 -3.04 20.49 19.56
CA VAL A 565 -4.07 19.71 20.26
C VAL A 565 -4.89 18.89 19.27
N THR A 566 -5.07 17.62 19.63
CA THR A 566 -5.85 16.66 18.86
C THR A 566 -6.99 16.10 19.70
N PHE A 567 -8.17 16.03 19.10
CA PHE A 567 -9.36 15.38 19.67
C PHE A 567 -9.87 14.31 18.72
N THR A 568 -10.25 13.15 19.24
CA THR A 568 -10.89 12.09 18.44
C THR A 568 -12.39 12.15 18.62
N VAL A 569 -13.11 12.68 17.63
CA VAL A 569 -14.45 13.22 17.82
C VAL A 569 -15.51 12.48 17.01
N GLY A 570 -16.72 12.45 17.59
CA GLY A 570 -17.96 12.21 16.88
C GLY A 570 -18.88 13.42 17.00
N TYR A 571 -19.83 13.53 16.09
CA TYR A 571 -20.76 14.65 15.99
C TYR A 571 -21.57 14.89 17.28
N GLU A 572 -21.90 13.83 18.02
CA GLU A 572 -22.66 13.94 19.27
C GLU A 572 -21.90 14.71 20.36
N GLN A 573 -20.57 14.78 20.27
CA GLN A 573 -19.70 15.43 21.25
C GLN A 573 -19.31 16.86 20.85
N LYS A 574 -19.82 17.40 19.72
CA LYS A 574 -19.41 18.70 19.19
C LYS A 574 -19.51 19.87 20.17
N ASN A 575 -20.53 19.89 21.03
CA ASN A 575 -20.70 20.93 22.04
C ASN A 575 -19.65 20.83 23.16
N ASN A 576 -19.25 19.61 23.54
CA ASN A 576 -18.19 19.42 24.52
C ASN A 576 -16.84 19.88 23.94
N ILE A 577 -16.58 19.57 22.67
CA ILE A 577 -15.37 20.03 21.97
C ILE A 577 -15.36 21.55 21.78
N ASP A 578 -16.49 22.18 21.48
CA ASP A 578 -16.60 23.65 21.45
C ASP A 578 -16.26 24.28 22.80
N ALA A 579 -16.73 23.68 23.90
CA ALA A 579 -16.36 24.12 25.25
C ALA A 579 -14.86 23.91 25.53
N ALA A 580 -14.29 22.79 25.08
CA ALA A 580 -12.88 22.47 25.26
C ALA A 580 -11.95 23.42 24.46
N VAL A 581 -12.25 23.66 23.19
CA VAL A 581 -11.44 24.51 22.30
C VAL A 581 -11.27 25.93 22.83
N LYS A 582 -12.25 26.46 23.56
CA LYS A 582 -12.18 27.77 24.22
C LYS A 582 -11.08 27.89 25.29
N LYS A 583 -10.49 26.76 25.72
CA LYS A 583 -9.38 26.72 26.68
C LYS A 583 -8.00 26.74 26.03
N PHE A 584 -7.94 26.79 24.70
CA PHE A 584 -6.70 26.82 23.93
C PHE A 584 -6.54 28.19 23.26
N SER A 585 -5.36 28.77 23.39
CA SER A 585 -5.03 30.07 22.78
C SER A 585 -4.74 29.93 21.28
N GLU A 586 -4.49 31.06 20.61
CA GLU A 586 -4.04 31.07 19.21
C GLU A 586 -2.66 30.45 18.98
N ASN A 587 -1.91 30.12 20.05
CA ASN A 587 -0.66 29.37 19.94
C ASN A 587 -0.88 27.88 19.60
N PHE A 588 -2.12 27.41 19.62
CA PHE A 588 -2.47 26.02 19.35
C PHE A 588 -2.99 25.82 17.93
N THR A 589 -2.44 24.83 17.23
CA THR A 589 -3.12 24.20 16.09
C THR A 589 -4.13 23.20 16.62
N ILE A 590 -5.37 23.28 16.11
CA ILE A 590 -6.46 22.37 16.47
C ILE A 590 -6.64 21.35 15.33
N LEU A 591 -6.58 20.07 15.67
CA LEU A 591 -6.74 18.96 14.73
C LEU A 591 -7.81 17.99 15.25
N LEU A 592 -8.83 17.73 14.45
CA LEU A 592 -9.94 16.86 14.80
C LEU A 592 -9.88 15.55 14.00
N PHE A 593 -9.95 14.42 14.70
CA PHE A 593 -10.01 13.08 14.13
C PHE A 593 -11.44 12.55 14.16
N HIS A 594 -12.14 12.60 13.02
CA HIS A 594 -13.57 12.30 12.89
C HIS A 594 -13.81 10.81 12.64
N TYR A 595 -14.15 10.06 13.69
CA TYR A 595 -14.43 8.62 13.56
C TYR A 595 -15.80 8.31 12.95
N ASP A 596 -16.67 9.29 12.77
CA ASP A 596 -18.02 9.12 12.25
C ASP A 596 -18.18 9.52 10.78
N GLY A 597 -17.18 10.18 10.19
CA GLY A 597 -17.23 10.65 8.82
C GLY A 597 -17.85 12.05 8.63
N ARG A 598 -18.17 12.79 9.70
CA ARG A 598 -18.98 14.03 9.66
C ARG A 598 -18.13 15.27 9.93
N THR A 599 -17.58 15.87 8.87
CA THR A 599 -16.71 17.05 9.00
C THR A 599 -17.45 18.37 8.74
N THR A 600 -18.33 18.42 7.75
CA THR A 600 -19.01 19.66 7.31
C THR A 600 -19.95 20.24 8.35
N GLU A 601 -20.54 19.40 9.19
CA GLU A 601 -21.50 19.84 10.20
C GLU A 601 -20.85 20.58 11.37
N TRP A 602 -19.52 20.61 11.42
CA TRP A 602 -18.76 21.42 12.38
C TRP A 602 -18.54 22.86 11.90
N ASP A 603 -18.84 23.17 10.64
CA ASP A 603 -18.72 24.53 10.07
C ASP A 603 -19.64 25.57 10.75
N GLU A 604 -20.55 25.12 11.63
CA GLU A 604 -21.33 26.00 12.50
C GLU A 604 -20.45 26.77 13.50
N PHE A 605 -19.26 26.25 13.82
CA PHE A 605 -18.30 26.91 14.70
C PHE A 605 -17.23 27.63 13.87
N GLU A 606 -17.08 28.95 14.05
CA GLU A 606 -16.07 29.74 13.31
C GLU A 606 -14.63 29.29 13.57
N TRP A 607 -14.33 28.78 14.76
CA TRP A 607 -13.01 28.20 15.04
C TRP A 607 -12.77 26.89 14.26
N SER A 608 -13.82 26.13 13.96
CA SER A 608 -13.70 24.85 13.24
C SER A 608 -13.27 25.05 11.80
N LYS A 609 -13.70 26.14 11.16
CA LYS A 609 -13.25 26.51 9.80
C LYS A 609 -11.74 26.75 9.68
N ARG A 610 -11.09 27.02 10.81
CA ARG A 610 -9.63 27.21 10.94
C ARG A 610 -8.93 25.97 11.51
N ALA A 611 -9.69 24.98 11.98
CA ALA A 611 -9.15 23.71 12.46
C ALA A 611 -8.88 22.77 11.29
N ILE A 612 -8.06 21.75 11.53
CA ILE A 612 -7.76 20.71 10.55
C ILE A 612 -8.66 19.51 10.84
N HIS A 613 -9.34 19.01 9.81
CA HIS A 613 -10.24 17.87 9.93
C HIS A 613 -9.67 16.67 9.19
N VAL A 614 -9.48 15.55 9.89
CA VAL A 614 -9.08 14.26 9.31
C VAL A 614 -10.17 13.24 9.62
N SER A 615 -10.63 12.51 8.61
CA SER A 615 -11.83 11.68 8.72
C SER A 615 -11.61 10.27 8.18
N ALA A 616 -11.84 9.28 9.04
CA ALA A 616 -11.77 7.86 8.75
C ALA A 616 -12.76 7.12 9.66
N ARG A 617 -13.78 6.50 9.04
CA ARG A 617 -14.88 5.90 9.80
C ARG A 617 -14.40 4.76 10.71
N LYS A 618 -14.92 4.76 11.95
CA LYS A 618 -14.72 3.74 12.99
C LYS A 618 -13.25 3.47 13.31
N GLN A 619 -12.39 4.50 13.20
CA GLN A 619 -10.99 4.43 13.61
C GLN A 619 -10.79 5.06 14.99
N THR A 620 -9.86 4.50 15.76
CA THR A 620 -9.51 4.91 17.12
C THR A 620 -8.48 6.03 17.13
N LYS A 621 -8.38 6.75 18.25
CA LYS A 621 -7.39 7.82 18.48
C LYS A 621 -5.96 7.43 18.09
N TRP A 622 -5.50 6.28 18.56
CA TRP A 622 -4.13 5.83 18.30
C TRP A 622 -3.91 5.34 16.86
N TRP A 623 -4.97 4.93 16.15
CA TRP A 623 -4.88 4.67 14.71
C TRP A 623 -4.58 5.95 13.93
N TYR A 624 -5.28 7.05 14.28
CA TYR A 624 -5.03 8.38 13.70
C TYR A 624 -3.65 8.91 14.07
N ALA A 625 -3.30 8.89 15.35
CA ALA A 625 -2.02 9.38 15.83
C ALA A 625 -0.84 8.70 15.10
N LYS A 626 -0.90 7.38 14.90
CA LYS A 626 0.13 6.64 14.14
C LYS A 626 0.29 7.11 12.69
N ARG A 627 -0.77 7.61 12.06
CA ARG A 627 -0.79 7.90 10.61
C ARG A 627 -0.63 9.38 10.29
N PHE A 628 -1.14 10.25 11.14
CA PHE A 628 -1.18 11.69 10.86
C PHE A 628 -0.23 12.48 11.75
N LEU A 629 0.17 11.96 12.91
CA LEU A 629 1.12 12.65 13.81
C LEU A 629 2.55 12.09 13.66
N HIS A 630 3.03 11.91 12.43
CA HIS A 630 4.41 11.45 12.21
C HIS A 630 5.40 12.44 12.84
N PRO A 631 6.50 11.99 13.50
CA PRO A 631 7.42 12.88 14.20
C PRO A 631 7.95 14.01 13.33
N ASP A 632 8.28 13.72 12.08
CA ASP A 632 8.78 14.74 11.14
C ASP A 632 7.68 15.68 10.61
N ILE A 633 6.39 15.38 10.82
CA ILE A 633 5.25 16.30 10.50
C ILE A 633 4.96 17.21 11.68
N VAL A 634 5.06 16.70 12.91
CA VAL A 634 4.76 17.45 14.13
C VAL A 634 5.99 18.07 14.79
N ALA A 635 7.16 17.98 14.14
CA ALA A 635 8.44 18.45 14.66
C ALA A 635 8.49 19.96 14.94
N ARG A 636 7.57 20.76 14.38
CA ARG A 636 7.46 22.20 14.70
C ARG A 636 6.76 22.49 16.02
N TYR A 637 6.01 21.55 16.57
CA TYR A 637 5.27 21.74 17.82
C TYR A 637 6.14 21.36 19.02
N GLU A 638 6.19 22.22 20.04
CA GLU A 638 6.91 21.95 21.29
C GLU A 638 6.22 20.87 22.13
N TYR A 639 4.89 20.93 22.18
CA TYR A 639 4.02 20.00 22.92
C TYR A 639 2.81 19.56 22.09
N ILE A 640 2.44 18.30 22.23
CA ILE A 640 1.39 17.62 21.45
C ILE A 640 0.39 16.98 22.42
N PHE A 641 -0.85 17.44 22.36
CA PHE A 641 -1.97 16.98 23.20
C PHE A 641 -2.80 15.96 22.41
N ILE A 642 -3.02 14.78 22.99
CA ILE A 642 -3.74 13.67 22.34
C ILE A 642 -4.91 13.22 23.21
N TRP A 643 -6.05 13.87 23.04
CA TRP A 643 -7.13 13.87 24.03
C TRP A 643 -8.39 13.17 23.51
N ASP A 644 -9.12 12.55 24.44
CA ASP A 644 -10.45 11.98 24.20
C ASP A 644 -11.52 13.09 24.19
N GLU A 645 -12.67 12.77 23.60
CA GLU A 645 -13.76 13.71 23.32
C GLU A 645 -14.70 13.99 24.50
N ASP A 646 -14.59 13.22 25.59
CA ASP A 646 -15.49 13.25 26.75
C ASP A 646 -14.85 13.90 27.99
N LEU A 647 -13.86 14.75 27.77
CA LEU A 647 -13.18 15.53 28.79
C LEU A 647 -13.87 16.89 29.00
N GLY A 648 -14.19 17.22 30.25
CA GLY A 648 -14.64 18.53 30.70
C GLY A 648 -13.47 19.38 31.19
N LEU A 649 -13.29 20.58 30.61
CA LEU A 649 -12.12 21.45 30.82
C LEU A 649 -12.46 22.74 31.59
N GLU A 650 -13.53 22.75 32.39
CA GLU A 650 -13.99 23.97 33.08
C GLU A 650 -12.89 24.64 33.91
N HIS A 651 -12.05 23.83 34.55
CA HIS A 651 -10.97 24.27 35.43
C HIS A 651 -9.57 24.18 34.82
N PHE A 652 -9.50 24.03 33.50
CA PHE A 652 -8.26 23.89 32.76
C PHE A 652 -7.95 25.17 31.96
N ASP A 653 -6.68 25.55 31.94
CA ASP A 653 -6.07 26.56 31.07
C ASP A 653 -4.80 25.99 30.42
N ALA A 654 -4.77 25.97 29.09
CA ALA A 654 -3.70 25.30 28.35
C ALA A 654 -2.33 26.00 28.46
N GLU A 655 -2.31 27.33 28.61
CA GLU A 655 -1.05 28.09 28.70
C GLU A 655 -0.44 27.95 30.09
N GLU A 656 -1.26 28.06 31.14
CA GLU A 656 -0.80 27.81 32.51
C GLU A 656 -0.39 26.35 32.72
N TYR A 657 -1.08 25.40 32.07
CA TYR A 657 -0.65 24.00 32.04
C TYR A 657 0.75 23.85 31.44
N ILE A 658 0.99 24.37 30.23
CA ILE A 658 2.31 24.24 29.57
C ILE A 658 3.40 24.92 30.40
N LYS A 659 3.11 26.07 31.03
CA LYS A 659 4.04 26.75 31.93
C LYS A 659 4.45 25.85 33.10
N LEU A 660 3.52 25.13 33.70
CA LEU A 660 3.83 24.17 34.77
C LEU A 660 4.60 22.95 34.26
N VAL A 661 4.22 22.40 33.10
CA VAL A 661 4.97 21.32 32.43
C VAL A 661 6.43 21.70 32.22
N LYS A 662 6.68 22.90 31.66
CA LYS A 662 8.02 23.44 31.45
C LYS A 662 8.76 23.70 32.77
N LYS A 663 8.08 24.32 33.76
CA LYS A 663 8.65 24.61 35.09
C LYS A 663 9.16 23.35 35.78
N HIS A 664 8.43 22.25 35.66
CA HIS A 664 8.70 20.99 36.36
C HIS A 664 9.46 19.95 35.52
N GLY A 665 9.89 20.33 34.31
CA GLY A 665 10.68 19.48 33.41
C GLY A 665 9.94 18.22 32.97
N LEU A 666 8.62 18.31 32.78
CA LEU A 666 7.81 17.19 32.35
C LEU A 666 7.87 17.02 30.82
N GLU A 667 8.20 15.81 30.39
CA GLU A 667 8.28 15.41 28.98
C GLU A 667 7.03 14.65 28.54
N ILE A 668 6.39 13.93 29.46
CA ILE A 668 5.09 13.29 29.26
C ILE A 668 4.21 13.65 30.44
N SER A 669 3.03 14.20 30.19
CA SER A 669 2.18 14.66 31.28
C SER A 669 0.71 14.53 30.96
N GLN A 670 -0.12 14.77 31.96
CA GLN A 670 -1.55 14.99 31.78
C GLN A 670 -2.08 15.94 32.87
N PRO A 671 -3.25 16.56 32.68
CA PRO A 671 -3.95 17.29 33.75
C PRO A 671 -4.39 16.34 34.89
N GLY A 672 -4.58 16.87 36.10
CA GLY A 672 -5.19 16.13 37.19
C GLY A 672 -6.62 15.69 36.85
N LEU A 673 -7.01 14.48 37.23
CA LEU A 673 -8.40 14.01 37.05
C LEU A 673 -9.21 14.26 38.31
N GLU A 674 -10.32 14.99 38.17
CA GLU A 674 -11.27 15.19 39.26
C GLU A 674 -11.83 13.82 39.73
N PRO A 675 -11.90 13.55 41.04
CA PRO A 675 -12.32 12.24 41.52
C PRO A 675 -13.80 11.96 41.26
N ASN A 676 -14.10 11.09 40.30
CA ASN A 676 -15.46 10.60 40.03
C ASN A 676 -15.56 9.07 40.28
N ASN A 677 -16.42 8.65 41.22
CA ASN A 677 -16.92 7.28 41.49
C ASN A 677 -16.09 6.07 40.98
N GLY A 678 -14.79 6.02 41.29
CA GLY A 678 -13.98 4.78 41.23
C GLY A 678 -13.34 4.40 39.89
N LEU A 679 -13.30 5.29 38.90
CA LEU A 679 -12.72 5.02 37.57
C LEU A 679 -11.28 5.51 37.37
N THR A 680 -10.65 6.14 38.36
CA THR A 680 -9.32 6.77 38.22
C THR A 680 -8.22 6.04 39.00
N TRP A 681 -7.03 5.99 38.41
CA TRP A 681 -5.81 5.55 39.12
C TRP A 681 -5.40 6.59 40.15
N GLN A 682 -4.79 6.18 41.26
CA GLN A 682 -4.29 7.13 42.25
C GLN A 682 -3.28 8.09 41.63
N MET A 683 -2.46 7.62 40.70
CA MET A 683 -1.46 8.45 40.04
C MET A 683 -2.10 9.59 39.24
N THR A 684 -3.24 9.34 38.61
CA THR A 684 -3.92 10.30 37.72
C THR A 684 -4.89 11.21 38.46
N LYS A 685 -5.29 10.82 39.66
CA LYS A 685 -6.22 11.54 40.52
C LYS A 685 -5.65 12.88 41.01
N ARG A 686 -6.49 13.91 40.97
CA ARG A 686 -6.20 15.22 41.56
C ARG A 686 -6.04 15.16 43.08
N ARG A 687 -5.07 15.89 43.63
CA ARG A 687 -4.74 16.01 45.06
C ARG A 687 -5.24 17.33 45.66
N GLY A 688 -5.15 18.42 44.91
CA GLY A 688 -5.61 19.76 45.27
C GLY A 688 -4.66 20.54 46.18
N ASP A 689 -3.56 19.95 46.65
CA ASP A 689 -2.60 20.53 47.61
C ASP A 689 -1.24 20.88 46.99
N ARG A 690 -1.06 20.68 45.68
CA ARG A 690 0.23 20.82 44.98
C ARG A 690 0.05 21.26 43.53
N GLU A 691 1.14 21.67 42.89
CA GLU A 691 1.12 22.04 41.47
C GLU A 691 1.21 20.80 40.56
N VAL A 692 2.08 19.85 40.91
CA VAL A 692 2.33 18.60 40.17
C VAL A 692 2.58 17.46 41.14
N HIS A 693 2.33 16.23 40.70
CA HIS A 693 2.84 15.02 41.34
C HIS A 693 3.32 14.00 40.32
N LYS A 694 4.36 13.26 40.69
CA LYS A 694 5.06 12.30 39.81
C LYS A 694 5.04 10.87 40.38
N GLU A 695 4.57 10.73 41.60
CA GLU A 695 4.47 9.49 42.35
C GLU A 695 3.17 9.44 43.17
N THR A 696 2.75 8.23 43.51
CA THR A 696 1.61 7.96 44.38
C THR A 696 1.82 6.66 45.15
N GLU A 697 1.09 6.51 46.26
CA GLU A 697 0.76 5.20 46.80
C GLU A 697 -0.49 4.66 46.09
N GLU A 698 -0.41 3.43 45.58
CA GLU A 698 -1.53 2.71 45.00
C GLU A 698 -2.04 1.60 45.93
N ARG A 699 -3.08 0.89 45.50
CA ARG A 699 -3.62 -0.28 46.21
C ARG A 699 -2.51 -1.30 46.53
N PRO A 700 -2.55 -1.95 47.71
CA PRO A 700 -1.54 -2.95 48.08
C PRO A 700 -1.35 -4.02 46.99
N GLY A 701 -0.10 -4.25 46.59
CA GLY A 701 0.29 -5.24 45.57
C GLY A 701 0.24 -4.75 44.12
N TRP A 702 -0.15 -3.51 43.85
CA TRP A 702 -0.22 -2.98 42.47
C TRP A 702 1.08 -2.34 41.98
N CYS A 703 2.00 -2.03 42.90
CA CYS A 703 3.30 -1.47 42.56
C CYS A 703 4.41 -2.40 43.01
N ALA A 704 5.07 -3.00 42.01
CA ALA A 704 6.25 -3.82 42.23
C ALA A 704 7.47 -2.97 42.67
N ASP A 705 7.53 -1.74 42.16
CA ASP A 705 8.54 -0.72 42.45
C ASP A 705 7.82 0.65 42.45
N PRO A 706 8.02 1.49 43.47
CA PRO A 706 7.39 2.80 43.55
C PRO A 706 7.74 3.73 42.39
N HIS A 707 8.88 3.56 41.72
CA HIS A 707 9.31 4.37 40.58
C HIS A 707 8.74 3.87 39.24
N LEU A 708 7.96 2.78 39.25
CA LEU A 708 7.37 2.18 38.06
C LEU A 708 5.85 2.37 38.01
N PRO A 709 5.26 2.27 36.81
CA PRO A 709 3.83 2.27 36.65
C PRO A 709 3.17 1.15 37.46
N PRO A 710 1.99 1.40 38.06
CA PRO A 710 1.22 2.64 37.99
C PRO A 710 1.59 3.69 39.07
N CYS A 711 2.53 3.41 39.99
CA CYS A 711 2.85 4.30 41.11
C CYS A 711 3.63 5.56 40.71
N ALA A 712 4.48 5.47 39.71
CA ALA A 712 5.17 6.60 39.10
C ALA A 712 5.37 6.33 37.61
N ALA A 713 5.93 7.29 36.88
CA ALA A 713 6.20 7.13 35.45
C ALA A 713 4.95 6.76 34.61
N PHE A 714 3.75 7.16 35.05
CA PHE A 714 2.47 6.75 34.50
C PHE A 714 1.52 7.93 34.33
N VAL A 715 0.88 8.00 33.16
CA VAL A 715 -0.26 8.87 32.84
C VAL A 715 -1.24 8.07 31.98
N GLU A 716 -2.52 8.40 32.05
CA GLU A 716 -3.54 7.68 31.29
C GLU A 716 -3.58 8.16 29.85
N ILE A 717 -3.70 7.21 28.93
CA ILE A 717 -3.77 7.47 27.48
C ILE A 717 -4.93 8.39 27.05
N MET A 718 -5.89 8.69 27.92
CA MET A 718 -7.06 9.53 27.66
C MET A 718 -6.69 11.02 27.46
N ALA A 719 -5.79 11.57 28.27
CA ALA A 719 -5.50 13.01 28.31
C ALA A 719 -3.99 13.33 28.24
N THR A 720 -3.22 12.50 27.53
CA THR A 720 -1.77 12.63 27.44
C THR A 720 -1.32 13.86 26.67
N VAL A 721 -0.24 14.46 27.16
CA VAL A 721 0.53 15.52 26.52
C VAL A 721 1.98 15.05 26.43
N PHE A 722 2.57 15.19 25.25
CA PHE A 722 3.95 14.80 24.98
C PHE A 722 4.76 16.01 24.57
N SER A 723 5.99 16.12 25.04
CA SER A 723 7.00 16.93 24.36
C SER A 723 7.26 16.35 22.97
N ARG A 724 7.79 17.18 22.07
CA ARG A 724 8.26 16.74 20.75
C ARG A 724 9.18 15.53 20.80
N ASP A 725 10.13 15.53 21.73
CA ASP A 725 11.17 14.51 21.81
C ASP A 725 10.61 13.18 22.34
N ALA A 726 9.77 13.25 23.38
CA ALA A 726 9.05 12.08 23.88
C ALA A 726 8.12 11.49 22.81
N TRP A 727 7.39 12.34 22.07
CA TRP A 727 6.50 11.90 21.00
C TRP A 727 7.24 11.16 19.89
N ARG A 728 8.46 11.58 19.51
CA ARG A 728 9.27 10.89 18.51
C ARG A 728 9.50 9.43 18.88
N CYS A 729 9.77 9.14 20.15
CA CYS A 729 9.89 7.76 20.65
C CYS A 729 8.52 7.05 20.70
N VAL A 730 7.51 7.67 21.31
CA VAL A 730 6.18 7.07 21.50
C VAL A 730 5.53 6.71 20.16
N TRP A 731 5.70 7.54 19.13
CA TRP A 731 5.19 7.25 17.80
C TRP A 731 5.75 5.94 17.22
N HIS A 732 7.04 5.65 17.44
CA HIS A 732 7.67 4.40 17.00
C HIS A 732 7.23 3.19 17.83
N MET A 733 6.81 3.42 19.08
CA MET A 733 6.24 2.38 19.95
C MET A 733 4.85 1.92 19.47
N ILE A 734 4.03 2.83 18.94
CA ILE A 734 2.68 2.52 18.45
C ILE A 734 2.75 1.56 17.26
N GLN A 735 2.04 0.43 17.37
CA GLN A 735 1.99 -0.62 16.35
C GLN A 735 0.93 -0.31 15.28
N ASN A 736 1.19 -0.66 14.02
CA ASN A 736 0.28 -0.33 12.91
C ASN A 736 -1.07 -1.10 12.96
N ASP A 737 -1.07 -2.29 13.56
CA ASP A 737 -2.20 -3.22 13.63
C ASP A 737 -2.96 -3.19 14.97
N LEU A 738 -2.35 -2.65 16.04
CA LEU A 738 -2.98 -2.47 17.35
C LEU A 738 -3.49 -1.04 17.47
N VAL A 739 -4.81 -0.89 17.41
CA VAL A 739 -5.43 0.42 17.16
C VAL A 739 -5.93 1.09 18.44
N HIS A 740 -6.21 0.36 19.52
CA HIS A 740 -6.82 0.95 20.73
C HIS A 740 -5.82 1.62 21.67
N GLY A 741 -4.53 1.28 21.57
CA GLY A 741 -3.47 1.85 22.40
C GLY A 741 -3.47 1.43 23.87
N TRP A 742 -4.36 0.51 24.29
CA TRP A 742 -4.35 -0.03 25.65
C TRP A 742 -3.01 -0.70 25.98
N GLY A 743 -2.42 -0.33 27.11
CA GLY A 743 -1.09 -0.77 27.54
C GLY A 743 0.04 0.19 27.19
N LEU A 744 -0.19 1.18 26.31
CA LEU A 744 0.82 2.21 26.02
C LEU A 744 1.18 3.00 27.28
N ASP A 745 0.19 3.35 28.08
CA ASP A 745 0.29 4.01 29.39
C ASP A 745 1.33 3.36 30.35
N PHE A 746 1.47 2.03 30.32
CA PHE A 746 2.50 1.32 31.08
C PHE A 746 3.89 1.31 30.43
N ALA A 747 3.96 1.55 29.12
CA ALA A 747 5.18 1.52 28.32
C ALA A 747 5.77 2.91 28.07
N LEU A 748 5.02 4.00 28.26
CA LEU A 748 5.47 5.39 28.02
C LEU A 748 6.79 5.72 28.72
N ARG A 749 7.03 5.14 29.91
CA ARG A 749 8.29 5.27 30.66
C ARG A 749 9.54 4.91 29.85
N LYS A 750 9.44 4.10 28.81
CA LYS A 750 10.57 3.69 27.96
C LYS A 750 11.07 4.80 27.05
N CYS A 751 10.32 5.90 26.93
CA CYS A 751 10.63 7.01 26.04
C CYS A 751 11.27 8.22 26.71
N VAL A 752 11.48 8.17 28.03
CA VAL A 752 12.03 9.29 28.81
C VAL A 752 12.88 8.77 29.97
N GLU A 753 13.98 9.45 30.26
CA GLU A 753 14.94 9.03 31.30
C GLU A 753 15.40 10.25 32.15
N PRO A 754 15.36 10.18 33.50
CA PRO A 754 14.69 9.16 34.30
C PRO A 754 13.16 9.34 34.27
N ALA A 755 12.44 8.24 34.03
CA ALA A 755 11.01 8.31 33.73
C ALA A 755 10.13 8.84 34.88
N HIS A 756 10.42 8.43 36.12
CA HIS A 756 9.66 8.83 37.30
C HIS A 756 9.81 10.33 37.65
N GLU A 757 10.83 11.01 37.12
CA GLU A 757 10.99 12.46 37.32
C GLU A 757 10.43 13.29 36.14
N LYS A 758 10.30 12.68 34.96
CA LYS A 758 9.89 13.39 33.74
C LYS A 758 8.47 13.09 33.29
N ILE A 759 7.81 12.10 33.90
CA ILE A 759 6.40 11.82 33.69
C ILE A 759 5.63 12.24 34.94
N GLY A 760 4.55 13.00 34.77
CA GLY A 760 3.77 13.46 35.92
C GLY A 760 2.42 14.08 35.57
N VAL A 761 1.66 14.31 36.62
CA VAL A 761 0.34 14.93 36.56
C VAL A 761 0.45 16.36 37.01
N VAL A 762 -0.11 17.27 36.21
CA VAL A 762 -0.22 18.69 36.58
C VAL A 762 -1.49 18.88 37.38
N ASP A 763 -1.36 18.80 38.70
CA ASP A 763 -2.47 18.78 39.65
C ASP A 763 -3.25 20.10 39.71
N ALA A 764 -2.54 21.22 39.58
CA ALA A 764 -3.13 22.57 39.61
C ALA A 764 -4.00 22.88 38.38
N GLN A 765 -3.95 22.06 37.33
CA GLN A 765 -4.75 22.19 36.12
C GLN A 765 -5.48 20.87 35.90
N TRP A 766 -6.80 20.86 36.11
CA TRP A 766 -7.54 19.60 36.17
C TRP A 766 -8.73 19.56 35.22
N ILE A 767 -9.12 18.33 34.90
CA ILE A 767 -10.20 18.00 33.98
C ILE A 767 -11.15 16.98 34.61
N VAL A 768 -12.34 16.88 34.05
CA VAL A 768 -13.40 15.96 34.49
C VAL A 768 -13.67 14.94 33.38
N HIS A 769 -13.64 13.65 33.71
CA HIS A 769 -14.07 12.60 32.78
C HIS A 769 -15.60 12.47 32.83
N GLN A 770 -16.28 12.83 31.74
CA GLN A 770 -17.75 12.90 31.69
C GLN A 770 -18.41 11.57 31.31
N VAL A 771 -17.66 10.59 30.80
CA VAL A 771 -18.16 9.26 30.41
C VAL A 771 -19.32 9.33 29.39
N VAL A 772 -19.21 10.26 28.44
CA VAL A 772 -20.19 10.50 27.36
C VAL A 772 -19.97 9.45 26.25
N PRO A 773 -20.99 9.06 25.45
CA PRO A 773 -20.85 7.94 24.51
C PRO A 773 -19.66 8.08 23.55
N SER A 774 -18.65 7.23 23.75
CA SER A 774 -17.43 7.21 22.96
C SER A 774 -17.50 6.21 21.80
N LEU A 775 -16.44 6.19 20.99
CA LEU A 775 -16.18 5.16 19.97
C LEU A 775 -16.41 3.71 20.45
N GLY A 776 -16.35 3.44 21.76
CA GLY A 776 -16.69 2.15 22.36
C GLY A 776 -18.07 1.61 21.93
N ASN A 777 -19.07 2.48 21.74
CA ASN A 777 -20.41 2.07 21.34
C ASN A 777 -20.56 1.81 19.82
N GLN A 778 -19.54 2.07 19.02
CA GLN A 778 -19.56 1.90 17.55
C GLN A 778 -19.23 0.46 17.09
N GLY A 779 -19.09 -0.48 18.02
CA GLY A 779 -18.92 -1.92 17.76
C GLY A 779 -20.14 -2.59 17.12
N GLN A 780 -20.05 -3.90 16.88
CA GLN A 780 -21.20 -4.71 16.43
C GLN A 780 -21.78 -5.48 17.61
N ALA A 781 -23.10 -5.53 17.70
CA ALA A 781 -23.79 -6.41 18.64
C ALA A 781 -23.75 -7.85 18.10
N GLU A 782 -23.18 -8.78 18.86
CA GLU A 782 -23.13 -10.20 18.49
C GLU A 782 -23.68 -11.07 19.63
N LYS A 783 -24.56 -12.01 19.30
CA LYS A 783 -25.05 -13.04 20.25
C LYS A 783 -25.62 -12.47 21.57
N GLY A 784 -26.32 -11.34 21.50
CA GLY A 784 -26.92 -10.68 22.66
C GLY A 784 -25.96 -9.80 23.50
N LYS A 785 -24.68 -9.71 23.11
CA LYS A 785 -23.72 -8.77 23.71
C LYS A 785 -23.93 -7.35 23.20
N ALA A 786 -23.75 -6.37 24.08
CA ALA A 786 -23.81 -4.97 23.69
C ALA A 786 -22.58 -4.58 22.85
N PRO A 787 -22.67 -3.62 21.90
CA PRO A 787 -21.56 -3.22 21.02
C PRO A 787 -20.24 -2.91 21.75
N TRP A 788 -20.32 -2.26 22.91
CA TRP A 788 -19.14 -1.89 23.72
C TRP A 788 -18.41 -3.10 24.30
N GLU A 789 -19.08 -4.22 24.50
CA GLU A 789 -18.45 -5.44 25.03
C GLU A 789 -17.46 -6.01 24.02
N GLY A 790 -17.82 -6.03 22.74
CA GLY A 790 -16.94 -6.48 21.66
C GLY A 790 -15.72 -5.58 21.47
N VAL A 791 -15.91 -4.26 21.55
CA VAL A 791 -14.79 -3.30 21.53
C VAL A 791 -13.87 -3.53 22.72
N ARG A 792 -14.41 -3.66 23.94
CA ARG A 792 -13.62 -3.90 25.15
C ARG A 792 -12.88 -5.23 25.13
N GLU A 793 -13.48 -6.27 24.57
CA GLU A 793 -12.82 -7.56 24.33
C GLU A 793 -11.61 -7.40 23.40
N ARG A 794 -11.77 -6.65 22.31
CA ARG A 794 -10.67 -6.33 21.40
C ARG A 794 -9.58 -5.49 22.08
N CYS A 795 -9.93 -4.48 22.88
CA CYS A 795 -8.96 -3.69 23.64
C CYS A 795 -8.07 -4.58 24.53
N ARG A 796 -8.68 -5.50 25.30
CA ARG A 796 -7.93 -6.44 26.16
C ARG A 796 -7.02 -7.35 25.34
N LYS A 797 -7.49 -7.85 24.20
CA LYS A 797 -6.69 -8.70 23.31
C LYS A 797 -5.49 -7.94 22.75
N GLU A 798 -5.69 -6.73 22.24
CA GLU A 798 -4.61 -5.89 21.72
C GLU A 798 -3.61 -5.52 22.81
N TRP A 799 -4.06 -5.24 24.04
CA TRP A 799 -3.17 -4.99 25.18
C TRP A 799 -2.27 -6.19 25.48
N ALA A 800 -2.84 -7.40 25.59
CA ALA A 800 -2.07 -8.62 25.82
C ALA A 800 -1.05 -8.89 24.70
N MET A 801 -1.44 -8.64 23.44
CA MET A 801 -0.54 -8.75 22.29
C MET A 801 0.60 -7.73 22.36
N PHE A 802 0.31 -6.47 22.72
CA PHE A 802 1.32 -5.44 22.88
C PHE A 802 2.33 -5.77 23.98
N GLN A 803 1.85 -6.17 25.16
CA GLN A 803 2.71 -6.58 26.27
C GLN A 803 3.64 -7.75 25.89
N THR A 804 3.09 -8.77 25.20
CA THR A 804 3.87 -9.91 24.73
C THR A 804 4.96 -9.45 23.75
N ARG A 805 4.60 -8.65 22.74
CA ARG A 805 5.56 -8.12 21.75
C ARG A 805 6.67 -7.32 22.39
N LEU A 806 6.33 -6.44 23.34
CA LEU A 806 7.32 -5.62 24.02
C LEU A 806 8.27 -6.48 24.87
N SER A 807 7.73 -7.42 25.65
CA SER A 807 8.54 -8.32 26.47
C SER A 807 9.48 -9.21 25.63
N ASP A 808 8.97 -9.77 24.53
CA ASP A 808 9.76 -10.63 23.65
C ASP A 808 10.86 -9.85 22.92
N ALA A 809 10.55 -8.63 22.46
CA ALA A 809 11.53 -7.75 21.83
C ALA A 809 12.63 -7.34 22.82
N GLU A 810 12.29 -7.01 24.06
CA GLU A 810 13.27 -6.70 25.11
C GLU A 810 14.16 -7.91 25.41
N LYS A 811 13.58 -9.10 25.60
CA LYS A 811 14.35 -10.33 25.84
C LYS A 811 15.30 -10.61 24.68
N ALA A 812 14.81 -10.52 23.44
CA ALA A 812 15.63 -10.73 22.25
C ALA A 812 16.81 -9.75 22.17
N TYR A 813 16.58 -8.48 22.52
CA TYR A 813 17.62 -7.45 22.57
C TYR A 813 18.67 -7.72 23.66
N TYR A 814 18.25 -8.06 24.88
CA TYR A 814 19.20 -8.42 25.94
C TYR A 814 20.04 -9.64 25.56
N HIS A 815 19.42 -10.66 24.97
CA HIS A 815 20.12 -11.83 24.46
C HIS A 815 21.14 -11.49 23.36
N SER A 816 20.80 -10.59 22.41
CA SER A 816 21.74 -10.18 21.35
C SER A 816 22.91 -9.37 21.88
N MET A 817 22.74 -8.68 23.00
CA MET A 817 23.79 -7.95 23.71
C MET A 817 24.62 -8.84 24.67
N GLY A 818 24.28 -10.13 24.81
CA GLY A 818 24.93 -11.03 25.77
C GLY A 818 24.62 -10.71 27.23
N ILE A 819 23.57 -9.92 27.49
CA ILE A 819 23.14 -9.53 28.83
C ILE A 819 21.97 -10.44 29.23
N PRO A 820 21.98 -11.07 30.42
CA PRO A 820 20.82 -11.82 30.89
C PRO A 820 19.63 -10.85 31.02
N PRO A 821 18.47 -11.14 30.41
CA PRO A 821 17.32 -10.27 30.55
C PRO A 821 16.95 -10.15 32.03
N PRO A 822 16.56 -8.96 32.51
CA PRO A 822 16.11 -8.79 33.88
C PRO A 822 14.98 -9.77 34.16
N ASN A 823 15.01 -10.45 35.32
CA ASN A 823 14.01 -11.46 35.70
C ASN A 823 12.60 -10.87 35.58
N SER A 824 11.94 -11.18 34.47
CA SER A 824 10.55 -10.82 34.22
C SER A 824 9.64 -11.78 35.00
N THR A 825 9.73 -11.74 36.32
CA THR A 825 8.79 -12.36 37.24
C THR A 825 8.20 -11.27 38.11
N VAL A 826 7.39 -10.40 37.51
CA VAL A 826 6.27 -9.76 38.21
C VAL A 826 5.13 -9.66 37.20
N THR A 827 4.24 -10.65 37.27
CA THR A 827 2.91 -10.66 36.62
C THR A 827 1.95 -9.71 37.31
#